data_AF-A0A2N5KHF0-F1
#
_entry.id   AF-A0A2N5KHF0-F1
#
_cell.length_a   1.000
_cell.length_b   1.000
_cell.length_c   1.000
_cell.angle_alpha   90.00
_cell.angle_beta   90.00
_cell.angle_gamma   90.00
#
_symmetry.space_group_name_H-M   'P 1'
#
loop_
_entity.id
_entity.type
_entity.pdbx_description
1 polymer ?
#
loop_
_entity_poly.entity_id
_entity_poly.type
_entity_poly.pdbx_seq_one_letter_code
_entity_poly.pdbx_strand_id
1 'polypeptide(L)'
;MTLPSTNNQKRWLRIDLHIHTPASEDYAEPGVAFIDILHEAERRDLEIIAFTDHNTVAGYERMQREVEFLEQLANTGRATPADHEQLDEYYRLLRKITVLPGFEFTSHYGAHVLAIFPPSTPISLIEATLLQLGVPADKLKVGSTSVPDTKHVTEAYEIMSKAGALVIAAHANGPAGVITETLRMGTSGQARIAATQSAFLNALEFVNFYTDHGTFTNPAFYNGKTDHYERPMFCLQGSDAHRVRRAPSGTDVAHKHGIGDRYFEALLPDSSFAALRALLQSSAFDHIRVPKRDQKQWEIDQLRFGQASERKVLRGANDQMELLVQDVAALGNMGGGTLIIGAVEQGNGVQGVARPEQLTAQLRAAVAQQIEPAPALSLELLRYEGRDVIRVEVTAAQLPPYVMRNGGVYVRRDTATVPATRGDIVQLARRALAEGGTSPLDNGQDLEFPRSGVEIVDAQRRNGEWLYEIRDLRTTPGVSRDRAQGLWQYAIARHEDLRDGRIDLYAQITWAGRLGLLRAYQQGGRAKFDLVHRDANGVIDHIFYGVSDWGLGEAWNVLLDNVRPGESESVPAAVLADEQDVRFVGARDERPPQAERALYPRQPRVDVEQILTPPVPAVDATGFGERRWRWRGRGGLWRIDRTSQGEPRYHLAMKHNNGDGQQEYRDVTRDKLSDVWLRFIRVPRPRTGIEVVSDTVGDDGVRRIAFRDLRHGELSAPWRAEELKEGSVREYAARMHAADTQLNENMVRWWGNLGYMRPMRSQVDLVYRDEDGIDHIYYAARREELRDEWAQLLAQWPDEAQVRAEDGLSAPRTPAFQPQAHPRSIHERGEAVGNGRNSPAPSNAASGTLLWQQAEYVRPWSRSTSQTTPEQAASHSTLPSSLEREGVASRSGDSDGSFHEQAEELSPHIKGDA
;
A
#
# COMPACT_ATOMS: atom_id res chain seq x y z
N MET A 1 -17.81 24.20 -55.97
CA MET A 1 -17.26 23.61 -54.73
C MET A 1 -16.98 22.15 -55.00
N THR A 2 -15.72 21.74 -54.95
CA THR A 2 -15.31 20.32 -54.93
C THR A 2 -15.38 19.81 -53.50
N LEU A 3 -15.92 18.60 -53.30
CA LEU A 3 -15.85 17.92 -52.01
C LEU A 3 -14.38 17.52 -51.74
N PRO A 4 -13.86 17.70 -50.51
CA PRO A 4 -12.51 17.28 -50.18
C PRO A 4 -12.42 15.75 -50.17
N SER A 5 -11.39 15.21 -50.83
CA SER A 5 -11.14 13.78 -50.90
C SER A 5 -10.86 13.19 -49.52
N THR A 6 -11.73 12.31 -49.02
CA THR A 6 -11.52 11.59 -47.76
C THR A 6 -10.46 10.50 -47.93
N ASN A 7 -9.18 10.89 -47.85
CA ASN A 7 -8.08 9.93 -47.76
C ASN A 7 -8.18 9.20 -46.41
N ASN A 8 -8.83 8.03 -46.40
CA ASN A 8 -9.18 7.25 -45.22
C ASN A 8 -7.98 6.51 -44.60
N GLN A 9 -6.84 7.17 -44.53
CA GLN A 9 -5.53 6.62 -44.20
C GLN A 9 -5.18 6.95 -42.75
N LYS A 10 -5.40 5.98 -41.85
CA LYS A 10 -5.02 6.13 -40.44
C LYS A 10 -3.52 6.37 -40.27
N ARG A 11 -3.15 7.15 -39.25
CA ARG A 11 -1.77 7.41 -38.84
C ARG A 11 -1.64 7.33 -37.32
N TRP A 12 -0.43 7.07 -36.83
CA TRP A 12 -0.14 7.08 -35.40
C TRP A 12 -0.06 8.54 -34.93
N LEU A 13 -0.90 8.90 -33.96
CA LEU A 13 -0.86 10.19 -33.25
C LEU A 13 -0.25 9.99 -31.87
N ARG A 14 0.50 10.96 -31.34
CA ARG A 14 0.86 10.99 -29.92
C ARG A 14 -0.22 11.70 -29.11
N ILE A 15 -0.57 11.11 -27.97
CA ILE A 15 -1.68 11.53 -27.12
C ILE A 15 -1.26 11.51 -25.66
N ASP A 16 -1.52 12.61 -24.95
CA ASP A 16 -1.31 12.73 -23.50
C ASP A 16 -2.61 13.24 -22.85
N LEU A 17 -3.32 12.34 -22.15
CA LEU A 17 -4.66 12.60 -21.63
C LEU A 17 -4.70 12.99 -20.15
N HIS A 18 -3.54 13.17 -19.51
CA HIS A 18 -3.43 13.44 -18.08
C HIS A 18 -2.45 14.59 -17.82
N ILE A 19 -2.94 15.82 -17.99
CA ILE A 19 -2.17 17.07 -17.84
C ILE A 19 -2.96 18.03 -16.97
N HIS A 20 -2.31 18.52 -15.90
CA HIS A 20 -2.84 19.56 -15.03
C HIS A 20 -2.42 20.93 -15.53
N THR A 21 -3.05 21.98 -15.03
CA THR A 21 -2.76 23.37 -15.39
C THR A 21 -2.67 24.25 -14.14
N PRO A 22 -2.34 25.54 -14.25
CA PRO A 22 -2.48 26.54 -13.17
C PRO A 22 -3.90 26.73 -12.59
N ALA A 23 -4.85 25.85 -12.92
CA ALA A 23 -6.14 25.73 -12.26
C ALA A 23 -6.24 24.57 -11.25
N SER A 24 -5.22 23.69 -11.16
CA SER A 24 -5.04 22.72 -10.06
C SER A 24 -4.31 23.36 -8.88
N GLU A 25 -4.67 22.96 -7.65
CA GLU A 25 -4.19 23.53 -6.37
C GLU A 25 -2.69 23.29 -6.10
N ASP A 26 -2.14 22.23 -6.67
CA ASP A 26 -0.77 21.71 -6.52
C ASP A 26 0.10 21.90 -7.77
N TYR A 27 -0.40 22.60 -8.80
CA TYR A 27 0.38 22.87 -10.01
C TYR A 27 1.62 23.73 -9.67
N ALA A 28 2.82 23.20 -9.91
CA ALA A 28 4.06 23.74 -9.38
C ALA A 28 4.49 25.08 -10.02
N GLU A 29 3.86 25.48 -11.12
CA GLU A 29 4.20 26.67 -11.90
C GLU A 29 2.96 27.58 -12.12
N PRO A 30 2.33 28.12 -11.05
CA PRO A 30 1.00 28.75 -11.13
C PRO A 30 0.93 30.09 -11.89
N GLY A 31 2.06 30.58 -12.40
CA GLY A 31 2.15 31.79 -13.24
C GLY A 31 2.37 31.51 -14.73
N VAL A 32 2.33 30.24 -15.16
CA VAL A 32 2.46 29.80 -16.56
C VAL A 32 1.24 30.22 -17.40
N ALA A 33 1.46 30.63 -18.65
CA ALA A 33 0.37 30.90 -19.59
C ALA A 33 -0.09 29.60 -20.28
N PHE A 34 -1.38 29.50 -20.63
CA PHE A 34 -1.89 28.31 -21.32
C PHE A 34 -1.22 28.08 -22.68
N ILE A 35 -0.75 29.13 -23.34
CA ILE A 35 0.02 29.02 -24.59
C ILE A 35 1.36 28.31 -24.42
N ASP A 36 2.03 28.41 -23.25
CA ASP A 36 3.28 27.68 -22.96
C ASP A 36 3.06 26.17 -22.86
N ILE A 37 1.90 25.77 -22.32
CA ILE A 37 1.46 24.38 -22.25
C ILE A 37 1.26 23.83 -23.68
N LEU A 38 0.66 24.62 -24.57
CA LEU A 38 0.50 24.26 -25.98
C LEU A 38 1.83 24.24 -26.75
N HIS A 39 2.75 25.18 -26.48
CA HIS A 39 4.10 25.20 -27.07
C HIS A 39 4.90 23.95 -26.67
N GLU A 40 4.87 23.54 -25.39
CA GLU A 40 5.56 22.32 -24.96
C GLU A 40 4.88 21.06 -25.54
N ALA A 41 3.55 21.02 -25.62
CA ALA A 41 2.84 19.93 -26.30
C ALA A 41 3.24 19.81 -27.78
N GLU A 42 3.36 20.92 -28.52
CA GLU A 42 3.93 20.91 -29.88
C GLU A 42 5.38 20.41 -29.89
N ARG A 43 6.22 20.84 -28.94
CA ARG A 43 7.63 20.42 -28.80
C ARG A 43 7.79 18.92 -28.50
N ARG A 44 6.71 18.24 -28.13
CA ARG A 44 6.62 16.79 -27.86
C ARG A 44 5.98 16.01 -29.02
N ASP A 45 5.64 16.67 -30.13
CA ASP A 45 4.80 16.17 -31.22
C ASP A 45 3.42 15.62 -30.73
N LEU A 46 2.84 16.18 -29.66
CA LEU A 46 1.50 15.80 -29.19
C LEU A 46 0.41 16.40 -30.09
N GLU A 47 -0.57 15.59 -30.48
CA GLU A 47 -1.64 15.99 -31.42
C GLU A 47 -3.04 15.98 -30.79
N ILE A 48 -3.19 15.26 -29.68
CA ILE A 48 -4.36 15.33 -28.79
C ILE A 48 -3.84 15.45 -27.36
N ILE A 49 -4.35 16.44 -26.63
CA ILE A 49 -4.12 16.58 -25.18
C ILE A 49 -5.45 16.77 -24.45
N ALA A 50 -5.50 16.45 -23.16
CA ALA A 50 -6.63 16.81 -22.30
C ALA A 50 -6.14 17.64 -21.11
N PHE A 51 -6.88 18.69 -20.75
CA PHE A 51 -6.68 19.38 -19.46
C PHE A 51 -7.60 18.70 -18.44
N THR A 52 -7.00 18.13 -17.40
CA THR A 52 -7.67 17.26 -16.43
C THR A 52 -7.38 17.72 -15.01
N ASP A 53 -7.64 18.99 -14.71
CA ASP A 53 -7.39 19.55 -13.38
C ASP A 53 -8.18 18.83 -12.27
N HIS A 54 -7.63 18.85 -11.04
CA HIS A 54 -8.24 18.18 -9.88
C HIS A 54 -9.62 18.76 -9.56
N ASN A 55 -10.65 17.92 -9.74
CA ASN A 55 -12.06 18.19 -9.45
C ASN A 55 -12.61 19.48 -10.11
N THR A 56 -12.01 19.92 -11.22
CA THR A 56 -12.42 21.13 -11.96
C THR A 56 -12.11 21.05 -13.45
N VAL A 57 -12.86 21.82 -14.26
CA VAL A 57 -12.57 22.08 -15.69
C VAL A 57 -12.02 23.51 -15.91
N ALA A 58 -11.61 24.18 -14.83
CA ALA A 58 -11.28 25.60 -14.85
C ALA A 58 -10.05 25.96 -15.70
N GLY A 59 -9.06 25.06 -15.90
CA GLY A 59 -7.93 25.34 -16.78
C GLY A 59 -8.37 25.52 -18.24
N TYR A 60 -9.19 24.59 -18.73
CA TYR A 60 -9.77 24.65 -20.08
C TYR A 60 -10.69 25.87 -20.26
N GLU A 61 -11.53 26.16 -19.27
CA GLU A 61 -12.40 27.34 -19.28
C GLU A 61 -11.61 28.66 -19.30
N ARG A 62 -10.50 28.76 -18.53
CA ARG A 62 -9.62 29.94 -18.54
C ARG A 62 -8.92 30.11 -19.89
N MET A 63 -8.39 29.03 -20.48
CA MET A 63 -7.81 29.06 -21.83
C MET A 63 -8.83 29.51 -22.88
N GLN A 64 -10.05 28.97 -22.88
CA GLN A 64 -11.10 29.40 -23.81
C GLN A 64 -11.42 30.89 -23.65
N ARG A 65 -11.57 31.39 -22.41
CA ARG A 65 -11.81 32.82 -22.16
C ARG A 65 -10.67 33.72 -22.61
N GLU A 66 -9.41 33.27 -22.53
CA GLU A 66 -8.25 34.02 -23.02
C GLU A 66 -8.32 34.21 -24.53
N VAL A 67 -8.60 33.12 -25.27
CA VAL A 67 -8.79 33.18 -26.74
C VAL A 67 -10.02 34.02 -27.11
N GLU A 68 -11.18 33.79 -26.49
CA GLU A 68 -12.40 34.59 -26.71
C GLU A 68 -12.20 36.09 -26.43
N PHE A 69 -11.36 36.44 -25.45
CA PHE A 69 -11.04 37.83 -25.13
C PHE A 69 -10.13 38.47 -26.19
N LEU A 70 -9.10 37.76 -26.64
CA LEU A 70 -8.23 38.19 -27.74
C LEU A 70 -9.04 38.34 -29.05
N GLU A 71 -9.93 37.40 -29.35
CA GLU A 71 -10.87 37.49 -30.48
C GLU A 71 -11.79 38.72 -30.36
N GLN A 72 -12.31 39.04 -29.17
CA GLN A 72 -13.13 40.23 -28.96
C GLN A 72 -12.32 41.52 -29.13
N LEU A 73 -11.06 41.57 -28.69
CA LEU A 73 -10.18 42.72 -28.93
C LEU A 73 -9.88 42.90 -30.42
N ALA A 74 -9.59 41.83 -31.16
CA ALA A 74 -9.37 41.87 -32.60
C ALA A 74 -10.63 42.32 -33.36
N ASN A 75 -11.77 41.67 -33.11
CA ASN A 75 -13.06 41.99 -33.77
C ASN A 75 -13.59 43.40 -33.46
N THR A 76 -13.23 43.99 -32.31
CA THR A 76 -13.58 45.39 -31.99
C THR A 76 -12.54 46.43 -32.44
N GLY A 77 -11.45 46.00 -33.09
CA GLY A 77 -10.37 46.90 -33.52
C GLY A 77 -9.58 47.51 -32.34
N ARG A 78 -9.54 46.81 -31.20
CA ARG A 78 -8.92 47.26 -29.94
C ARG A 78 -7.65 46.49 -29.56
N ALA A 79 -7.39 45.36 -30.23
CA ALA A 79 -6.17 44.58 -30.06
C ALA A 79 -4.91 45.37 -30.46
N THR A 80 -3.88 45.30 -29.63
CA THR A 80 -2.52 45.74 -29.93
C THR A 80 -1.81 44.76 -30.89
N PRO A 81 -0.64 45.08 -31.45
CA PRO A 81 0.12 44.12 -32.25
C PRO A 81 0.42 42.80 -31.50
N ALA A 82 0.76 42.88 -30.21
CA ALA A 82 1.04 41.71 -29.38
C ALA A 82 -0.20 40.83 -29.17
N ASP A 83 -1.39 41.43 -29.00
CA ASP A 83 -2.65 40.67 -28.89
C ASP A 83 -2.96 39.90 -30.20
N HIS A 84 -2.63 40.48 -31.36
CA HIS A 84 -2.76 39.78 -32.64
C HIS A 84 -1.74 38.65 -32.78
N GLU A 85 -0.47 38.88 -32.42
CA GLU A 85 0.58 37.86 -32.43
C GLU A 85 0.24 36.67 -31.52
N GLN A 86 -0.29 36.92 -30.32
CA GLN A 86 -0.74 35.88 -29.39
C GLN A 86 -1.98 35.12 -29.90
N LEU A 87 -2.94 35.82 -30.54
CA LEU A 87 -4.12 35.18 -31.13
C LEU A 87 -3.79 34.31 -32.34
N ASP A 88 -2.94 34.80 -33.26
CA ASP A 88 -2.48 34.04 -34.42
C ASP A 88 -1.68 32.80 -33.98
N GLU A 89 -0.89 32.89 -32.90
CA GLU A 89 -0.16 31.76 -32.35
C GLU A 89 -1.09 30.73 -31.68
N TYR A 90 -2.12 31.16 -30.93
CA TYR A 90 -3.19 30.25 -30.48
C TYR A 90 -3.88 29.55 -31.67
N TYR A 91 -4.24 30.28 -32.72
CA TYR A 91 -4.82 29.70 -33.95
C TYR A 91 -3.86 28.80 -34.72
N ARG A 92 -2.53 28.96 -34.56
CA ARG A 92 -1.50 28.09 -35.14
C ARG A 92 -1.36 26.79 -34.36
N LEU A 93 -1.40 26.86 -33.02
CA LEU A 93 -1.27 25.72 -32.11
C LEU A 93 -2.55 24.87 -32.08
N LEU A 94 -3.72 25.49 -31.86
CA LEU A 94 -5.02 24.80 -31.80
C LEU A 94 -5.46 24.17 -33.14
N ARG A 95 -4.80 24.52 -34.25
CA ARG A 95 -4.97 23.86 -35.57
C ARG A 95 -4.15 22.57 -35.71
N LYS A 96 -3.15 22.37 -34.85
CA LYS A 96 -2.31 21.15 -34.79
C LYS A 96 -2.69 20.25 -33.62
N ILE A 97 -2.97 20.85 -32.46
CA ILE A 97 -3.22 20.17 -31.20
C ILE A 97 -4.70 20.24 -30.87
N THR A 98 -5.34 19.09 -30.73
CA THR A 98 -6.73 19.00 -30.27
C THR A 98 -6.75 18.98 -28.74
N VAL A 99 -7.12 20.10 -28.13
CA VAL A 99 -7.26 20.22 -26.67
C VAL A 99 -8.67 19.78 -26.25
N LEU A 100 -8.73 18.77 -25.37
CA LEU A 100 -9.96 18.21 -24.85
C LEU A 100 -10.29 18.76 -23.44
N PRO A 101 -11.53 19.18 -23.17
CA PRO A 101 -11.97 19.51 -21.81
C PRO A 101 -12.09 18.24 -20.97
N GLY A 102 -11.64 18.30 -19.72
CA GLY A 102 -11.82 17.22 -18.75
C GLY A 102 -11.63 17.67 -17.31
N PHE A 103 -11.54 16.69 -16.43
CA PHE A 103 -11.12 16.82 -15.03
C PHE A 103 -10.56 15.48 -14.55
N GLU A 104 -9.68 15.51 -13.55
CA GLU A 104 -9.40 14.33 -12.73
C GLU A 104 -10.27 14.40 -11.47
N PHE A 105 -11.03 13.34 -11.18
CA PHE A 105 -11.97 13.30 -10.06
C PHE A 105 -11.46 12.42 -8.93
N THR A 106 -11.44 12.98 -7.71
CA THR A 106 -11.07 12.27 -6.47
C THR A 106 -12.30 11.61 -5.86
N SER A 107 -12.41 10.28 -6.01
CA SER A 107 -13.53 9.50 -5.44
C SER A 107 -13.46 9.40 -3.90
N HIS A 108 -14.55 8.93 -3.27
CA HIS A 108 -14.72 8.88 -1.81
C HIS A 108 -13.55 8.30 -1.00
N TYR A 109 -12.77 7.40 -1.60
CA TYR A 109 -11.62 6.74 -0.95
C TYR A 109 -10.27 7.21 -1.47
N GLY A 110 -10.20 8.39 -2.10
CA GLY A 110 -8.98 8.98 -2.66
C GLY A 110 -8.50 8.34 -3.96
N ALA A 111 -9.28 7.45 -4.58
CA ALA A 111 -8.92 6.86 -5.86
C ALA A 111 -9.33 7.78 -7.02
N HIS A 112 -8.42 8.07 -7.94
CA HIS A 112 -8.61 9.07 -9.00
C HIS A 112 -9.15 8.48 -10.32
N VAL A 113 -9.90 9.31 -11.06
CA VAL A 113 -10.51 8.95 -12.35
C VAL A 113 -10.56 10.14 -13.30
N LEU A 114 -10.10 9.99 -14.54
CA LEU A 114 -10.22 11.00 -15.59
C LEU A 114 -11.61 10.93 -16.26
N ALA A 115 -12.22 12.09 -16.47
CA ALA A 115 -13.37 12.26 -17.36
C ALA A 115 -13.04 13.27 -18.45
N ILE A 116 -13.07 12.82 -19.71
CA ILE A 116 -12.63 13.61 -20.86
C ILE A 116 -13.79 13.74 -21.85
N PHE A 117 -14.12 14.96 -22.24
CA PHE A 117 -15.33 15.30 -22.97
C PHE A 117 -15.03 15.78 -24.40
N PRO A 118 -16.03 15.77 -25.31
CA PRO A 118 -15.94 16.50 -26.57
C PRO A 118 -15.62 17.99 -26.35
N PRO A 119 -14.79 18.64 -27.19
CA PRO A 119 -14.59 20.10 -27.16
C PRO A 119 -15.86 20.93 -27.37
N SER A 120 -16.93 20.32 -27.90
CA SER A 120 -18.25 20.94 -28.06
C SER A 120 -19.17 20.79 -26.83
N THR A 121 -18.70 20.18 -25.74
CA THR A 121 -19.46 20.03 -24.51
C THR A 121 -19.51 21.35 -23.73
N PRO A 122 -20.69 21.88 -23.36
CA PRO A 122 -20.78 23.09 -22.54
C PRO A 122 -20.10 22.89 -21.18
N ILE A 123 -19.28 23.86 -20.76
CA ILE A 123 -18.61 23.87 -19.45
C ILE A 123 -19.59 23.61 -18.30
N SER A 124 -20.78 24.22 -18.35
CA SER A 124 -21.84 24.04 -17.35
C SER A 124 -22.40 22.61 -17.25
N LEU A 125 -22.27 21.77 -18.29
CA LEU A 125 -22.63 20.35 -18.22
C LEU A 125 -21.52 19.54 -17.52
N ILE A 126 -20.26 19.92 -17.71
CA ILE A 126 -19.09 19.32 -17.03
C ILE A 126 -19.15 19.67 -15.53
N GLU A 127 -19.45 20.92 -15.20
CA GLU A 127 -19.70 21.37 -13.82
C GLU A 127 -20.92 20.68 -13.18
N ALA A 128 -22.03 20.54 -13.93
CA ALA A 128 -23.18 19.76 -13.47
C ALA A 128 -22.86 18.28 -13.26
N THR A 129 -21.82 17.74 -13.93
CA THR A 129 -21.31 16.38 -13.70
C THR A 129 -20.50 16.32 -12.41
N LEU A 130 -19.59 17.28 -12.17
CA LEU A 130 -18.85 17.41 -10.91
C LEU A 130 -19.78 17.56 -9.69
N LEU A 131 -20.86 18.34 -9.81
CA LEU A 131 -21.91 18.45 -8.77
C LEU A 131 -22.60 17.10 -8.49
N GLN A 132 -22.90 16.30 -9.53
CA GLN A 132 -23.48 14.96 -9.36
C GLN A 132 -22.48 13.95 -8.73
N LEU A 133 -21.18 14.16 -8.96
CA LEU A 133 -20.09 13.42 -8.32
C LEU A 133 -19.82 13.83 -6.86
N GLY A 134 -20.56 14.81 -6.35
CA GLY A 134 -20.48 15.27 -4.96
C GLY A 134 -19.48 16.42 -4.73
N VAL A 135 -18.90 16.99 -5.78
CA VAL A 135 -17.98 18.14 -5.63
C VAL A 135 -18.79 19.39 -5.23
N PRO A 136 -18.48 20.07 -4.10
CA PRO A 136 -19.18 21.27 -3.67
C PRO A 136 -19.10 22.42 -4.69
N ALA A 137 -20.16 23.23 -4.76
CA ALA A 137 -20.26 24.33 -5.73
C ALA A 137 -19.15 25.40 -5.57
N ASP A 138 -18.69 25.62 -4.34
CA ASP A 138 -17.55 26.49 -4.00
C ASP A 138 -16.19 25.91 -4.41
N LYS A 139 -16.08 24.58 -4.55
CA LYS A 139 -14.86 23.88 -4.97
C LYS A 139 -14.69 23.75 -6.48
N LEU A 140 -15.77 23.90 -7.27
CA LEU A 140 -15.79 23.73 -8.74
C LEU A 140 -14.75 24.54 -9.52
N LYS A 141 -14.15 25.60 -8.95
CA LYS A 141 -13.15 26.47 -9.60
C LYS A 141 -11.77 26.47 -8.92
N VAL A 142 -11.60 25.66 -7.88
CA VAL A 142 -10.44 25.72 -6.95
C VAL A 142 -9.28 24.83 -7.36
N GLY A 143 -9.56 23.70 -8.04
CA GLY A 143 -8.52 22.71 -8.35
C GLY A 143 -8.17 21.81 -7.17
N SER A 144 -9.08 21.61 -6.21
CA SER A 144 -8.74 20.96 -4.94
C SER A 144 -8.36 19.49 -5.15
N THR A 145 -7.17 19.14 -4.65
CA THR A 145 -6.58 17.79 -4.62
C THR A 145 -7.41 16.76 -3.85
N SER A 146 -8.29 17.22 -2.96
CA SER A 146 -9.15 16.38 -2.14
C SER A 146 -10.48 17.05 -1.86
N VAL A 147 -11.56 16.26 -1.88
CA VAL A 147 -12.94 16.71 -1.67
C VAL A 147 -13.68 15.67 -0.81
N PRO A 148 -14.35 16.07 0.30
CA PRO A 148 -15.10 15.14 1.14
C PRO A 148 -16.41 14.68 0.50
N ASP A 149 -16.90 13.51 0.92
CA ASP A 149 -18.21 12.94 0.58
C ASP A 149 -18.56 12.84 -0.92
N THR A 150 -17.54 12.77 -1.77
CA THR A 150 -17.69 12.47 -3.20
C THR A 150 -18.14 11.03 -3.44
N LYS A 151 -18.54 10.72 -4.69
CA LYS A 151 -19.02 9.39 -5.11
C LYS A 151 -17.95 8.30 -5.10
N HIS A 152 -18.37 7.05 -4.97
CA HIS A 152 -17.50 5.88 -5.14
C HIS A 152 -17.15 5.64 -6.63
N VAL A 153 -15.96 5.08 -6.88
CA VAL A 153 -15.37 4.86 -8.22
C VAL A 153 -16.37 4.30 -9.26
N THR A 154 -17.10 3.24 -8.93
CA THR A 154 -18.02 2.58 -9.87
C THR A 154 -19.27 3.40 -10.20
N GLU A 155 -19.80 4.14 -9.23
CA GLU A 155 -20.92 5.08 -9.44
C GLU A 155 -20.45 6.31 -10.23
N ALA A 156 -19.24 6.80 -9.94
CA ALA A 156 -18.61 7.88 -10.66
C ALA A 156 -18.42 7.54 -12.15
N TYR A 157 -17.89 6.34 -12.46
CA TYR A 157 -17.79 5.86 -13.84
C TYR A 157 -19.14 5.93 -14.57
N GLU A 158 -20.23 5.48 -13.93
CA GLU A 158 -21.57 5.50 -14.51
C GLU A 158 -22.08 6.92 -14.76
N ILE A 159 -21.90 7.84 -13.81
CA ILE A 159 -22.28 9.26 -13.94
C ILE A 159 -21.52 9.92 -15.10
N MET A 160 -20.20 9.75 -15.15
CA MET A 160 -19.34 10.40 -16.15
C MET A 160 -19.56 9.83 -17.56
N SER A 161 -19.74 8.51 -17.68
CA SER A 161 -20.07 7.84 -18.94
C SER A 161 -21.44 8.28 -19.47
N LYS A 162 -22.46 8.44 -18.60
CA LYS A 162 -23.77 9.00 -18.96
C LYS A 162 -23.72 10.47 -19.36
N ALA A 163 -22.82 11.26 -18.76
CA ALA A 163 -22.55 12.63 -19.19
C ALA A 163 -21.82 12.74 -20.54
N GLY A 164 -21.42 11.60 -21.14
CA GLY A 164 -20.82 11.51 -22.47
C GLY A 164 -19.29 11.51 -22.49
N ALA A 165 -18.65 11.45 -21.31
CA ALA A 165 -17.20 11.40 -21.21
C ALA A 165 -16.61 10.07 -21.72
N LEU A 166 -15.34 10.12 -22.12
CA LEU A 166 -14.43 9.00 -22.00
C LEU A 166 -13.97 8.90 -20.54
N VAL A 167 -14.10 7.72 -19.95
CA VAL A 167 -13.78 7.44 -18.55
C VAL A 167 -12.52 6.58 -18.48
N ILE A 168 -11.49 7.05 -17.76
CA ILE A 168 -10.21 6.36 -17.64
C ILE A 168 -9.84 6.29 -16.15
N ALA A 169 -9.47 5.10 -15.65
CA ALA A 169 -8.94 5.01 -14.29
C ALA A 169 -7.53 5.59 -14.29
N ALA A 170 -7.35 6.71 -13.59
CA ALA A 170 -6.09 7.45 -13.56
C ALA A 170 -5.01 6.63 -12.86
N HIS A 171 -3.78 6.70 -13.41
CA HIS A 171 -2.55 6.16 -12.83
C HIS A 171 -2.74 4.91 -11.95
N ALA A 172 -3.39 3.87 -12.48
CA ALA A 172 -4.09 2.86 -11.69
C ALA A 172 -3.17 2.05 -10.75
N ASN A 173 -1.89 1.87 -11.13
CA ASN A 173 -0.83 1.24 -10.35
C ASN A 173 0.15 2.22 -9.65
N GLY A 174 -0.19 3.51 -9.59
CA GLY A 174 0.54 4.56 -8.88
C GLY A 174 -0.17 5.02 -7.59
N PRO A 175 0.33 6.07 -6.90
CA PRO A 175 -0.38 6.73 -5.81
C PRO A 175 -1.80 7.13 -6.26
N ALA A 176 -2.79 7.08 -5.37
CA ALA A 176 -4.21 7.36 -5.69
C ALA A 176 -4.82 6.54 -6.86
N GLY A 177 -4.11 5.57 -7.43
CA GLY A 177 -4.62 4.67 -8.46
C GLY A 177 -5.63 3.65 -7.90
N VAL A 178 -6.64 3.29 -8.70
CA VAL A 178 -7.72 2.38 -8.26
C VAL A 178 -7.23 0.98 -7.81
N ILE A 179 -6.10 0.50 -8.32
CA ILE A 179 -5.49 -0.78 -7.90
C ILE A 179 -4.73 -0.59 -6.57
N THR A 180 -4.03 0.54 -6.42
CA THR A 180 -3.26 0.89 -5.22
C THR A 180 -4.19 1.12 -4.02
N GLU A 181 -5.28 1.87 -4.19
CA GLU A 181 -6.23 2.11 -3.08
C GLU A 181 -7.00 0.85 -2.70
N THR A 182 -7.41 0.01 -3.65
CA THR A 182 -8.06 -1.28 -3.31
C THR A 182 -7.11 -2.24 -2.58
N LEU A 183 -5.80 -2.19 -2.84
CA LEU A 183 -4.78 -2.88 -2.03
C LEU A 183 -4.63 -2.25 -0.64
N ARG A 184 -4.45 -0.92 -0.56
CA ARG A 184 -4.26 -0.16 0.69
C ARG A 184 -5.43 -0.32 1.66
N MET A 185 -6.65 -0.40 1.15
CA MET A 185 -7.87 -0.66 1.92
C MET A 185 -8.05 -2.14 2.30
N GLY A 186 -7.17 -3.05 1.88
CA GLY A 186 -7.26 -4.48 2.17
C GLY A 186 -8.45 -5.17 1.49
N THR A 187 -9.00 -4.60 0.41
CA THR A 187 -10.26 -5.09 -0.18
C THR A 187 -10.08 -6.40 -0.96
N SER A 188 -11.16 -7.19 -0.99
CA SER A 188 -11.20 -8.47 -1.69
C SER A 188 -10.96 -8.31 -3.20
N GLY A 189 -10.59 -9.40 -3.89
CA GLY A 189 -10.37 -9.38 -5.34
C GLY A 189 -11.56 -8.84 -6.13
N GLN A 190 -12.79 -9.03 -5.63
CA GLN A 190 -14.03 -8.55 -6.22
C GLN A 190 -14.09 -7.01 -6.32
N ALA A 191 -13.49 -6.28 -5.37
CA ALA A 191 -13.41 -4.82 -5.45
C ALA A 191 -12.47 -4.35 -6.57
N ARG A 192 -11.33 -5.04 -6.78
CA ARG A 192 -10.43 -4.79 -7.92
C ARG A 192 -11.09 -5.09 -9.25
N ILE A 193 -11.79 -6.23 -9.35
CA ILE A 193 -12.56 -6.61 -10.53
C ILE A 193 -13.58 -5.51 -10.87
N ALA A 194 -14.44 -5.13 -9.91
CA ALA A 194 -15.44 -4.08 -10.12
C ALA A 194 -14.83 -2.73 -10.53
N ALA A 195 -13.72 -2.33 -9.93
CA ALA A 195 -13.04 -1.07 -10.23
C ALA A 195 -12.28 -1.06 -11.57
N THR A 196 -11.95 -2.22 -12.15
CA THR A 196 -11.11 -2.32 -13.37
C THR A 196 -11.78 -3.03 -14.56
N GLN A 197 -12.97 -3.60 -14.38
CA GLN A 197 -13.75 -4.27 -15.43
C GLN A 197 -15.11 -3.60 -15.73
N SER A 198 -15.55 -2.65 -14.89
CA SER A 198 -16.84 -1.94 -15.02
C SER A 198 -17.16 -1.51 -16.46
N ALA A 199 -18.37 -1.83 -16.94
CA ALA A 199 -18.80 -1.57 -18.32
C ALA A 199 -18.77 -0.08 -18.73
N PHE A 200 -18.79 0.83 -17.76
CA PHE A 200 -18.72 2.29 -18.00
C PHE A 200 -17.28 2.82 -18.18
N LEU A 201 -16.27 2.02 -17.83
CA LEU A 201 -14.84 2.36 -17.91
C LEU A 201 -14.30 2.06 -19.31
N ASN A 202 -13.64 3.03 -19.96
CA ASN A 202 -13.06 2.86 -21.31
C ASN A 202 -11.63 2.32 -21.28
N ALA A 203 -10.81 2.77 -20.32
CA ALA A 203 -9.40 2.42 -20.25
C ALA A 203 -8.84 2.44 -18.83
N LEU A 204 -7.65 1.86 -18.66
CA LEU A 204 -6.83 1.89 -17.47
C LEU A 204 -5.51 2.60 -17.80
N GLU A 205 -5.13 3.63 -17.04
CA GLU A 205 -3.81 4.25 -17.17
C GLU A 205 -2.80 3.58 -16.22
N PHE A 206 -1.52 3.47 -16.61
CA PHE A 206 -0.46 2.92 -15.76
C PHE A 206 0.78 3.81 -15.73
N VAL A 207 1.26 4.13 -14.52
CA VAL A 207 2.51 4.88 -14.30
C VAL A 207 3.70 4.02 -14.71
N ASN A 208 3.76 2.81 -14.15
CA ASN A 208 4.81 1.85 -14.44
C ASN A 208 4.27 0.83 -15.44
N PHE A 209 4.34 1.14 -16.74
CA PHE A 209 3.62 0.40 -17.79
C PHE A 209 4.21 -0.99 -18.12
N TYR A 210 5.48 -1.26 -17.79
CA TYR A 210 6.12 -2.56 -18.04
C TYR A 210 6.86 -3.05 -16.79
N THR A 211 6.09 -3.25 -15.71
CA THR A 211 6.51 -3.94 -14.48
C THR A 211 6.58 -5.46 -14.68
N ASP A 212 6.96 -6.18 -13.62
CA ASP A 212 7.08 -7.65 -13.58
C ASP A 212 5.81 -8.36 -14.10
N HIS A 213 6.02 -9.48 -14.77
CA HIS A 213 4.96 -10.21 -15.48
C HIS A 213 4.08 -11.04 -14.53
N GLY A 214 2.77 -11.11 -14.83
CA GLY A 214 1.82 -12.03 -14.19
C GLY A 214 0.94 -11.45 -13.07
N THR A 215 1.13 -10.18 -12.68
CA THR A 215 0.33 -9.55 -11.60
C THR A 215 -0.63 -8.49 -12.15
N PHE A 216 -1.70 -8.21 -11.41
CA PHE A 216 -2.71 -7.20 -11.75
C PHE A 216 -2.21 -5.75 -11.72
N THR A 217 -0.96 -5.48 -11.32
CA THR A 217 -0.32 -4.16 -11.46
C THR A 217 0.35 -3.96 -12.83
N ASN A 218 0.28 -4.95 -13.73
CA ASN A 218 0.86 -4.95 -15.07
C ASN A 218 -0.25 -4.84 -16.15
N PRO A 219 -0.15 -3.93 -17.14
CA PRO A 219 -1.07 -3.86 -18.29
C PRO A 219 -1.36 -5.19 -18.98
N ALA A 220 -0.35 -6.06 -19.10
CA ALA A 220 -0.47 -7.35 -19.79
C ALA A 220 -1.43 -8.34 -19.09
N PHE A 221 -1.84 -8.07 -17.84
CA PHE A 221 -2.84 -8.84 -17.09
C PHE A 221 -4.27 -8.65 -17.64
N TYR A 222 -4.59 -7.45 -18.15
CA TYR A 222 -5.93 -7.04 -18.58
C TYR A 222 -6.24 -7.43 -20.04
N ASN A 223 -5.81 -8.63 -20.42
CA ASN A 223 -5.84 -9.15 -21.79
C ASN A 223 -7.11 -9.96 -22.14
N GLY A 224 -8.06 -10.11 -21.21
CA GLY A 224 -9.30 -10.87 -21.39
C GLY A 224 -9.19 -12.40 -21.21
N LYS A 225 -8.03 -12.92 -20.80
CA LYS A 225 -7.80 -14.37 -20.59
C LYS A 225 -7.58 -14.77 -19.12
N THR A 226 -7.54 -13.79 -18.22
CA THR A 226 -7.37 -14.02 -16.79
C THR A 226 -8.75 -14.24 -16.16
N ASP A 227 -8.89 -15.24 -15.30
CA ASP A 227 -10.15 -15.56 -14.62
C ASP A 227 -10.67 -14.36 -13.82
N HIS A 228 -11.95 -14.04 -13.98
CA HIS A 228 -12.66 -12.86 -13.48
C HIS A 228 -12.19 -11.50 -14.06
N TYR A 229 -11.33 -11.51 -15.09
CA TYR A 229 -10.92 -10.33 -15.86
C TYR A 229 -11.07 -10.61 -17.37
N GLU A 230 -12.21 -11.17 -17.77
CA GLU A 230 -12.52 -11.63 -19.12
C GLU A 230 -12.76 -10.48 -20.11
N ARG A 231 -12.95 -9.24 -19.64
CA ARG A 231 -13.06 -8.05 -20.51
C ARG A 231 -11.66 -7.47 -20.73
N PRO A 232 -11.11 -7.54 -21.96
CA PRO A 232 -9.84 -6.89 -22.25
C PRO A 232 -9.99 -5.37 -22.15
N MET A 233 -9.00 -4.69 -21.57
CA MET A 233 -9.01 -3.25 -21.36
C MET A 233 -7.94 -2.57 -22.20
N PHE A 234 -8.25 -1.39 -22.75
CA PHE A 234 -7.21 -0.49 -23.27
C PHE A 234 -6.35 -0.03 -22.08
N CYS A 235 -5.05 -0.27 -22.19
CA CYS A 235 -4.07 0.18 -21.21
C CYS A 235 -3.28 1.35 -21.80
N LEU A 236 -3.28 2.49 -21.09
CA LEU A 236 -2.76 3.78 -21.53
C LEU A 236 -1.65 4.29 -20.59
N GLN A 237 -1.01 5.39 -20.99
CA GLN A 237 -0.06 6.12 -20.15
C GLN A 237 -0.08 7.61 -20.52
N GLY A 238 -0.47 8.48 -19.58
CA GLY A 238 -0.28 9.94 -19.62
C GLY A 238 0.89 10.41 -18.74
N SER A 239 1.24 11.68 -18.89
CA SER A 239 2.39 12.28 -18.21
C SER A 239 2.17 12.52 -16.72
N ASP A 240 0.93 12.79 -16.28
CA ASP A 240 0.62 13.24 -14.91
C ASP A 240 1.41 14.54 -14.61
N ALA A 241 1.29 15.48 -15.57
CA ALA A 241 2.12 16.67 -15.64
C ALA A 241 1.55 17.83 -14.80
N HIS A 242 2.25 18.14 -13.72
CA HIS A 242 1.97 19.23 -12.77
C HIS A 242 2.90 20.45 -12.97
N ARG A 243 3.57 20.52 -14.13
CA ARG A 243 4.49 21.57 -14.60
C ARG A 243 4.67 21.48 -16.11
N VAL A 244 5.19 22.52 -16.76
CA VAL A 244 5.41 22.52 -18.21
C VAL A 244 6.51 21.53 -18.59
N ARG A 245 7.70 21.65 -18.00
CA ARG A 245 8.89 20.83 -18.32
C ARG A 245 9.36 20.03 -17.13
N ARG A 246 9.98 18.87 -17.38
CA ARG A 246 10.53 17.97 -16.36
C ARG A 246 11.40 18.73 -15.34
N ALA A 247 11.15 18.50 -14.05
CA ALA A 247 11.95 19.07 -12.97
C ALA A 247 13.40 18.53 -13.02
N PRO A 248 14.43 19.35 -12.71
CA PRO A 248 15.79 18.87 -12.54
C PRO A 248 15.91 17.75 -11.49
N SER A 249 16.77 16.76 -11.74
CA SER A 249 16.96 15.62 -10.83
C SER A 249 17.26 16.07 -9.40
N GLY A 250 16.51 15.52 -8.44
CA GLY A 250 16.61 15.87 -7.01
C GLY A 250 15.70 17.03 -6.58
N THR A 251 15.00 17.70 -7.49
CA THR A 251 13.97 18.69 -7.16
C THR A 251 12.56 18.12 -7.37
N ASP A 252 11.61 18.54 -6.52
CA ASP A 252 10.16 18.30 -6.66
C ASP A 252 9.77 16.86 -7.02
N VAL A 253 10.12 15.91 -6.14
CA VAL A 253 10.04 14.45 -6.41
C VAL A 253 8.63 13.96 -6.78
N ALA A 254 7.59 14.65 -6.30
CA ALA A 254 6.20 14.40 -6.64
C ALA A 254 5.88 14.93 -8.05
N HIS A 255 5.90 16.25 -8.24
CA HIS A 255 5.43 16.92 -9.46
C HIS A 255 6.53 17.02 -10.53
N LYS A 256 7.43 16.05 -10.60
CA LYS A 256 8.64 16.10 -11.45
C LYS A 256 8.36 16.01 -12.95
N HIS A 257 7.20 15.52 -13.38
CA HIS A 257 6.92 15.22 -14.78
C HIS A 257 6.42 16.48 -15.51
N GLY A 258 7.00 16.75 -16.68
CA GLY A 258 6.48 17.76 -17.61
C GLY A 258 5.52 17.17 -18.64
N ILE A 259 4.84 18.05 -19.38
CA ILE A 259 3.91 17.69 -20.46
C ILE A 259 4.60 16.74 -21.45
N GLY A 260 3.96 15.63 -21.82
CA GLY A 260 4.53 14.65 -22.73
C GLY A 260 5.82 13.97 -22.24
N ASP A 261 6.11 13.95 -20.93
CA ASP A 261 7.13 13.07 -20.32
C ASP A 261 6.76 11.59 -20.36
N ARG A 262 5.46 11.31 -20.50
CA ARG A 262 4.90 10.03 -20.91
C ARG A 262 3.69 10.33 -21.78
N TYR A 263 3.36 9.42 -22.70
CA TYR A 263 2.25 9.53 -23.63
C TYR A 263 1.98 8.14 -24.21
N PHE A 264 0.84 7.98 -24.89
CA PHE A 264 0.58 6.81 -25.73
C PHE A 264 0.43 7.22 -27.19
N GLU A 265 0.59 6.25 -28.09
CA GLU A 265 0.36 6.43 -29.51
C GLU A 265 -0.87 5.63 -29.96
N ALA A 266 -1.73 6.26 -30.75
CA ALA A 266 -2.98 5.66 -31.24
C ALA A 266 -3.10 5.76 -32.77
N LEU A 267 -3.54 4.68 -33.43
CA LEU A 267 -3.72 4.61 -34.88
C LEU A 267 -5.11 5.12 -35.28
N LEU A 268 -5.22 6.43 -35.52
CA LEU A 268 -6.47 7.15 -35.76
C LEU A 268 -6.54 7.74 -37.19
N PRO A 269 -7.75 7.93 -37.77
CA PRO A 269 -7.92 8.62 -39.06
C PRO A 269 -7.62 10.12 -38.96
N ASP A 270 -7.94 10.74 -37.83
CA ASP A 270 -7.81 12.16 -37.54
C ASP A 270 -7.64 12.38 -36.02
N SER A 271 -7.35 13.61 -35.60
CA SER A 271 -7.09 13.97 -34.19
C SER A 271 -8.35 14.23 -33.37
N SER A 272 -9.55 13.84 -33.83
CA SER A 272 -10.78 14.20 -33.12
C SER A 272 -11.07 13.32 -31.89
N PHE A 273 -11.81 13.91 -30.94
CA PHE A 273 -12.46 13.17 -29.85
C PHE A 273 -13.32 12.01 -30.37
N ALA A 274 -13.99 12.18 -31.52
CA ALA A 274 -14.83 11.15 -32.11
C ALA A 274 -14.01 9.94 -32.57
N ALA A 275 -12.86 10.16 -33.21
CA ALA A 275 -11.92 9.10 -33.59
C ALA A 275 -11.34 8.37 -32.37
N LEU A 276 -10.87 9.12 -31.36
CA LEU A 276 -10.36 8.55 -30.10
C LEU A 276 -11.42 7.74 -29.35
N ARG A 277 -12.66 8.25 -29.27
CA ARG A 277 -13.78 7.55 -28.63
C ARG A 277 -14.18 6.28 -29.38
N ALA A 278 -14.23 6.33 -30.72
CA ALA A 278 -14.52 5.15 -31.53
C ALA A 278 -13.45 4.06 -31.36
N LEU A 279 -12.18 4.43 -31.17
CA LEU A 279 -11.11 3.48 -30.83
C LEU A 279 -11.32 2.89 -29.43
N LEU A 280 -11.47 3.71 -28.39
CA LEU A 280 -11.64 3.27 -26.99
C LEU A 280 -13.00 2.62 -26.67
N GLN A 281 -13.88 2.48 -27.66
CA GLN A 281 -15.12 1.70 -27.61
C GLN A 281 -15.08 0.46 -28.54
N SER A 282 -13.95 0.21 -29.21
CA SER A 282 -13.74 -0.94 -30.11
C SER A 282 -12.97 -2.08 -29.42
N SER A 283 -12.75 -3.19 -30.16
CA SER A 283 -11.87 -4.29 -29.76
C SER A 283 -10.46 -4.22 -30.39
N ALA A 284 -10.09 -3.10 -31.00
CA ALA A 284 -8.84 -2.96 -31.74
C ALA A 284 -7.67 -2.52 -30.83
N PHE A 285 -7.32 -3.37 -29.86
CA PHE A 285 -6.28 -3.11 -28.86
C PHE A 285 -4.87 -2.92 -29.47
N ASP A 286 -4.64 -3.47 -30.67
CA ASP A 286 -3.41 -3.32 -31.47
C ASP A 286 -3.25 -1.93 -32.11
N HIS A 287 -4.32 -1.13 -32.19
CA HIS A 287 -4.26 0.28 -32.60
C HIS A 287 -3.79 1.22 -31.48
N ILE A 288 -3.43 0.71 -30.29
CA ILE A 288 -2.79 1.50 -29.22
C ILE A 288 -1.44 0.89 -28.87
N ARG A 289 -0.43 1.74 -28.66
CA ARG A 289 0.87 1.36 -28.12
C ARG A 289 1.42 2.45 -27.21
N VAL A 290 1.97 2.06 -26.07
CA VAL A 290 2.86 2.93 -25.30
C VAL A 290 4.29 2.77 -25.87
N PRO A 291 5.07 3.85 -26.08
CA PRO A 291 6.45 3.74 -26.54
C PRO A 291 7.43 3.29 -25.43
N LYS A 292 8.10 2.15 -25.65
CA LYS A 292 9.19 1.66 -24.78
C LYS A 292 10.44 2.57 -24.74
N ARG A 293 10.46 3.68 -25.49
CA ARG A 293 11.66 4.50 -25.70
C ARG A 293 11.98 5.35 -24.47
N ASP A 294 10.98 6.06 -23.96
CA ASP A 294 11.11 6.83 -22.72
C ASP A 294 11.23 5.91 -21.49
N GLN A 295 10.70 4.68 -21.55
CA GLN A 295 10.96 3.70 -20.48
C GLN A 295 12.44 3.30 -20.42
N LYS A 296 13.14 3.09 -21.54
CA LYS A 296 14.58 2.74 -21.52
C LYS A 296 15.46 3.89 -21.03
N GLN A 297 15.06 5.12 -21.32
CA GLN A 297 15.67 6.33 -20.74
C GLN A 297 15.40 6.38 -19.22
N TRP A 298 14.14 6.18 -18.81
CA TRP A 298 13.69 6.12 -17.42
C TRP A 298 14.31 4.96 -16.62
N GLU A 299 14.60 3.81 -17.24
CA GLU A 299 15.29 2.69 -16.61
C GLU A 299 16.71 3.11 -16.22
N ILE A 300 17.43 3.77 -17.13
CA ILE A 300 18.77 4.29 -16.84
C ILE A 300 18.70 5.44 -15.82
N ASP A 301 17.69 6.32 -15.89
CA ASP A 301 17.43 7.34 -14.87
C ASP A 301 17.16 6.70 -13.49
N GLN A 302 16.34 5.66 -13.41
CA GLN A 302 16.06 4.90 -12.18
C GLN A 302 17.25 4.05 -11.70
N LEU A 303 18.22 3.77 -12.57
CA LEU A 303 19.47 3.10 -12.21
C LEU A 303 20.52 4.11 -11.67
N ARG A 304 20.49 5.37 -12.13
CA ARG A 304 21.42 6.45 -11.71
C ARG A 304 20.90 7.35 -10.58
N PHE A 305 19.58 7.48 -10.46
CA PHE A 305 18.90 8.42 -9.56
C PHE A 305 17.75 7.78 -8.75
N GLY A 306 17.41 6.52 -9.00
CA GLY A 306 16.44 5.77 -8.19
C GLY A 306 17.04 5.24 -6.89
N GLN A 307 16.25 4.50 -6.12
CA GLN A 307 16.75 3.85 -4.91
C GLN A 307 17.75 2.72 -5.23
N ALA A 308 18.80 2.65 -4.42
CA ALA A 308 19.76 1.55 -4.33
C ALA A 308 19.06 0.18 -4.36
N SER A 309 19.59 -0.77 -5.13
CA SER A 309 18.95 -2.08 -5.32
C SER A 309 19.96 -3.17 -5.64
N GLU A 310 19.85 -4.31 -4.96
CA GLU A 310 20.81 -5.40 -5.05
C GLU A 310 20.85 -6.05 -6.43
N ARG A 311 19.73 -6.11 -7.16
CA ARG A 311 19.63 -6.69 -8.51
C ARG A 311 20.11 -5.75 -9.64
N LYS A 312 20.72 -4.61 -9.30
CA LYS A 312 21.09 -3.54 -10.23
C LYS A 312 22.56 -3.14 -10.03
N VAL A 313 23.29 -2.90 -11.12
CA VAL A 313 24.71 -2.48 -11.12
C VAL A 313 24.98 -1.43 -12.19
N LEU A 314 25.77 -0.40 -11.84
CA LEU A 314 26.30 0.60 -12.77
C LEU A 314 27.84 0.48 -12.88
N ARG A 315 28.36 0.61 -14.11
CA ARG A 315 29.80 0.56 -14.43
C ARG A 315 30.21 1.58 -15.49
N GLY A 316 31.39 2.14 -15.31
CA GLY A 316 32.04 3.01 -16.29
C GLY A 316 32.38 2.28 -17.59
N ALA A 317 32.65 3.04 -18.65
CA ALA A 317 33.05 2.49 -19.95
C ALA A 317 34.47 1.89 -19.93
N ASN A 318 35.27 2.22 -18.92
CA ASN A 318 36.67 1.83 -18.75
C ASN A 318 36.89 0.87 -17.56
N ASP A 319 35.81 0.39 -16.92
CA ASP A 319 35.93 -0.52 -15.77
C ASP A 319 36.50 -1.89 -16.22
N GLN A 320 37.26 -2.52 -15.31
CA GLN A 320 38.00 -3.75 -15.64
C GLN A 320 37.03 -4.91 -15.93
N MET A 321 37.33 -5.68 -16.99
CA MET A 321 36.51 -6.82 -17.42
C MET A 321 36.26 -7.84 -16.29
N GLU A 322 37.23 -8.06 -15.40
CA GLU A 322 37.06 -8.98 -14.28
C GLU A 322 35.97 -8.51 -13.30
N LEU A 323 35.85 -7.19 -13.04
CA LEU A 323 34.76 -6.63 -12.22
C LEU A 323 33.40 -6.86 -12.89
N LEU A 324 33.31 -6.66 -14.21
CA LEU A 324 32.08 -6.92 -14.97
C LEU A 324 31.65 -8.39 -14.89
N VAL A 325 32.60 -9.32 -14.89
CA VAL A 325 32.35 -10.77 -14.72
C VAL A 325 31.94 -11.08 -13.27
N GLN A 326 32.59 -10.50 -12.26
CA GLN A 326 32.20 -10.64 -10.85
C GLN A 326 30.77 -10.13 -10.60
N ASP A 327 30.38 -9.00 -11.20
CA ASP A 327 29.02 -8.48 -11.14
C ASP A 327 28.00 -9.41 -11.80
N VAL A 328 28.32 -9.97 -12.98
CA VAL A 328 27.46 -10.95 -13.66
C VAL A 328 27.31 -12.23 -12.82
N ALA A 329 28.38 -12.72 -12.17
CA ALA A 329 28.31 -13.86 -11.26
C ALA A 329 27.41 -13.56 -10.04
N ALA A 330 27.57 -12.39 -9.43
CA ALA A 330 26.77 -11.96 -8.29
C ALA A 330 25.28 -11.76 -8.63
N LEU A 331 24.98 -11.19 -9.81
CA LEU A 331 23.60 -11.08 -10.30
C LEU A 331 23.02 -12.46 -10.62
N GLY A 332 23.79 -13.38 -11.22
CA GLY A 332 23.39 -14.78 -11.42
C GLY A 332 23.01 -15.47 -10.10
N ASN A 333 23.82 -15.31 -9.06
CA ASN A 333 23.56 -15.84 -7.72
C ASN A 333 22.31 -15.24 -7.04
N MET A 334 21.89 -14.01 -7.39
CA MET A 334 20.62 -13.42 -6.93
C MET A 334 19.39 -13.95 -7.67
N GLY A 335 19.56 -14.78 -8.72
CA GLY A 335 18.50 -15.21 -9.64
C GLY A 335 18.34 -14.31 -10.87
N GLY A 336 19.33 -13.47 -11.17
CA GLY A 336 19.33 -12.53 -12.29
C GLY A 336 19.26 -11.05 -11.87
N GLY A 337 19.41 -10.17 -12.87
CA GLY A 337 19.37 -8.72 -12.67
C GLY A 337 19.89 -7.93 -13.87
N THR A 338 20.24 -6.65 -13.66
CA THR A 338 20.70 -5.73 -14.72
C THR A 338 22.01 -5.03 -14.37
N LEU A 339 22.96 -5.09 -15.29
CA LEU A 339 24.22 -4.34 -15.30
C LEU A 339 24.18 -3.32 -16.45
N ILE A 340 24.47 -2.05 -16.20
CA ILE A 340 24.66 -1.03 -17.24
C ILE A 340 26.14 -0.67 -17.34
N ILE A 341 26.65 -0.58 -18.56
CA ILE A 341 28.05 -0.23 -18.86
C ILE A 341 28.09 1.07 -19.68
N GLY A 342 28.92 2.01 -19.24
CA GLY A 342 29.04 3.36 -19.80
C GLY A 342 28.33 4.46 -19.00
N ALA A 343 27.73 4.12 -17.86
CA ALA A 343 27.07 5.04 -16.94
C ALA A 343 27.42 4.70 -15.49
N VAL A 344 27.71 5.72 -14.69
CA VAL A 344 28.11 5.60 -13.29
C VAL A 344 27.10 6.30 -12.36
N GLU A 345 27.19 6.01 -11.07
CA GLU A 345 26.51 6.76 -10.01
C GLU A 345 26.99 8.24 -9.96
N GLN A 346 26.36 9.05 -9.12
CA GLN A 346 26.33 10.51 -9.27
C GLN A 346 27.72 11.19 -9.30
N GLY A 347 27.82 12.26 -10.09
CA GLY A 347 29.00 13.14 -10.17
C GLY A 347 29.68 13.19 -11.54
N ASN A 348 29.86 12.03 -12.20
CA ASN A 348 30.67 11.92 -13.43
C ASN A 348 29.88 11.77 -14.75
N GLY A 349 28.56 11.97 -14.73
CA GLY A 349 27.71 11.98 -15.94
C GLY A 349 27.61 10.62 -16.64
N VAL A 350 27.22 10.64 -17.93
CA VAL A 350 27.31 9.47 -18.81
C VAL A 350 28.66 9.47 -19.52
N GLN A 351 29.43 8.39 -19.36
CA GLN A 351 30.72 8.25 -20.03
C GLN A 351 30.52 7.86 -21.51
N GLY A 352 29.67 6.87 -21.76
CA GLY A 352 29.43 6.29 -23.07
C GLY A 352 30.51 5.29 -23.49
N VAL A 353 30.11 4.22 -24.18
CA VAL A 353 30.99 3.13 -24.62
C VAL A 353 31.45 3.39 -26.05
N ALA A 354 32.75 3.63 -26.25
CA ALA A 354 33.30 4.02 -27.56
C ALA A 354 33.32 2.89 -28.62
N ARG A 355 33.22 1.62 -28.20
CA ARG A 355 33.21 0.44 -29.09
C ARG A 355 32.27 -0.65 -28.55
N PRO A 356 30.93 -0.44 -28.60
CA PRO A 356 29.98 -1.26 -27.87
C PRO A 356 29.92 -2.72 -28.36
N GLU A 357 30.11 -2.95 -29.66
CA GLU A 357 30.17 -4.29 -30.25
C GLU A 357 31.37 -5.09 -29.75
N GLN A 358 32.55 -4.46 -29.70
CA GLN A 358 33.78 -5.08 -29.20
C GLN A 358 33.63 -5.46 -27.72
N LEU A 359 33.10 -4.56 -26.89
CA LEU A 359 32.90 -4.80 -25.47
C LEU A 359 31.84 -5.87 -25.21
N THR A 360 30.75 -5.88 -25.99
CA THR A 360 29.70 -6.91 -25.97
C THR A 360 30.25 -8.30 -26.27
N ALA A 361 31.09 -8.43 -27.31
CA ALA A 361 31.73 -9.69 -27.67
C ALA A 361 32.72 -10.16 -26.61
N GLN A 362 33.53 -9.25 -26.06
CA GLN A 362 34.50 -9.55 -25.01
C GLN A 362 33.81 -10.00 -23.70
N LEU A 363 32.74 -9.32 -23.26
CA LEU A 363 32.02 -9.68 -22.04
C LEU A 363 31.33 -11.05 -22.16
N ARG A 364 30.69 -11.35 -23.30
CA ARG A 364 30.12 -12.68 -23.57
C ARG A 364 31.19 -13.77 -23.54
N ALA A 365 32.34 -13.54 -24.18
CA ALA A 365 33.44 -14.50 -24.18
C ALA A 365 34.05 -14.69 -22.78
N ALA A 366 34.22 -13.61 -22.01
CA ALA A 366 34.75 -13.68 -20.65
C ALA A 366 33.81 -14.45 -19.73
N VAL A 367 32.51 -14.12 -19.70
CA VAL A 367 31.50 -14.80 -18.88
C VAL A 367 31.42 -16.29 -19.21
N ALA A 368 31.38 -16.66 -20.50
CA ALA A 368 31.33 -18.07 -20.93
C ALA A 368 32.65 -18.85 -20.72
N GLN A 369 33.76 -18.19 -20.37
CA GLN A 369 35.05 -18.83 -20.04
C GLN A 369 35.39 -18.79 -18.54
N GLN A 370 34.68 -17.97 -17.77
CA GLN A 370 35.02 -17.65 -16.38
C GLN A 370 33.91 -17.95 -15.38
N ILE A 371 32.64 -18.16 -15.76
CA ILE A 371 31.55 -18.49 -14.85
C ILE A 371 30.94 -19.84 -15.24
N GLU A 372 30.82 -20.74 -14.28
CA GLU A 372 30.18 -22.05 -14.42
C GLU A 372 29.08 -22.23 -13.35
N PRO A 373 27.84 -22.58 -13.71
CA PRO A 373 27.30 -22.58 -15.08
C PRO A 373 27.28 -21.18 -15.69
N ALA A 374 27.46 -21.05 -17.00
CA ALA A 374 27.45 -19.73 -17.65
C ALA A 374 26.01 -19.13 -17.66
N PRO A 375 25.78 -17.92 -17.11
CA PRO A 375 24.48 -17.26 -17.15
C PRO A 375 24.13 -16.76 -18.55
N ALA A 376 22.84 -16.71 -18.88
CA ALA A 376 22.38 -16.19 -20.16
C ALA A 376 22.40 -14.66 -20.15
N LEU A 377 22.99 -14.05 -21.20
CA LEU A 377 23.15 -12.60 -21.32
C LEU A 377 22.42 -12.03 -22.54
N SER A 378 21.35 -11.30 -22.28
CA SER A 378 20.77 -10.36 -23.25
C SER A 378 21.55 -9.03 -23.15
N LEU A 379 22.08 -8.54 -24.27
CA LEU A 379 22.76 -7.25 -24.34
C LEU A 379 22.05 -6.35 -25.35
N GLU A 380 21.70 -5.14 -24.92
CA GLU A 380 21.09 -4.12 -25.76
C GLU A 380 21.93 -2.85 -25.77
N LEU A 381 22.15 -2.30 -26.97
CA LEU A 381 22.77 -1.00 -27.16
C LEU A 381 21.70 0.10 -27.07
N LEU A 382 21.85 1.00 -26.10
CA LEU A 382 20.95 2.10 -25.82
C LEU A 382 21.66 3.43 -26.10
N ARG A 383 20.90 4.45 -26.52
CA ARG A 383 21.42 5.81 -26.69
C ARG A 383 20.77 6.73 -25.67
N TYR A 384 21.58 7.29 -24.77
CA TYR A 384 21.17 7.98 -23.55
C TYR A 384 22.09 9.18 -23.29
N GLU A 385 21.52 10.35 -22.93
CA GLU A 385 22.21 11.66 -22.95
C GLU A 385 23.01 11.92 -24.25
N GLY A 386 22.56 11.37 -25.39
CA GLY A 386 23.23 11.48 -26.69
C GLY A 386 24.46 10.59 -26.89
N ARG A 387 24.87 9.81 -25.88
CA ARG A 387 25.96 8.81 -25.93
C ARG A 387 25.41 7.40 -25.96
N ASP A 388 26.22 6.43 -26.39
CA ASP A 388 25.82 5.03 -26.46
C ASP A 388 26.24 4.27 -25.19
N VAL A 389 25.34 3.51 -24.57
CA VAL A 389 25.55 2.71 -23.35
C VAL A 389 24.99 1.31 -23.52
N ILE A 390 25.52 0.32 -22.80
CA ILE A 390 25.09 -1.07 -22.94
C ILE A 390 24.24 -1.46 -21.72
N ARG A 391 23.02 -1.95 -21.94
CA ARG A 391 22.25 -2.70 -20.94
C ARG A 391 22.59 -4.18 -21.07
N VAL A 392 22.98 -4.80 -19.97
CA VAL A 392 23.22 -6.24 -19.84
C VAL A 392 22.18 -6.79 -18.87
N GLU A 393 21.27 -7.61 -19.39
CA GLU A 393 20.30 -8.35 -18.59
C GLU A 393 20.81 -9.77 -18.37
N VAL A 394 21.01 -10.11 -17.09
CA VAL A 394 21.58 -11.38 -16.63
C VAL A 394 20.43 -12.29 -16.22
N THR A 395 20.23 -13.38 -16.95
CA THR A 395 19.19 -14.38 -16.66
C THR A 395 19.82 -15.64 -16.06
N ALA A 396 19.44 -15.97 -14.83
CA ALA A 396 19.86 -17.20 -14.17
C ALA A 396 19.06 -18.40 -14.71
N ALA A 397 19.42 -18.88 -15.90
CA ALA A 397 18.75 -20.00 -16.58
C ALA A 397 19.05 -21.37 -15.95
N GLN A 398 20.04 -21.45 -15.06
CA GLN A 398 20.37 -22.61 -14.25
C GLN A 398 20.36 -22.25 -12.76
N LEU A 399 20.32 -23.26 -11.90
CA LEU A 399 20.32 -23.07 -10.45
C LEU A 399 21.69 -22.58 -9.95
N PRO A 400 21.74 -21.72 -8.91
CA PRO A 400 23.00 -21.28 -8.30
C PRO A 400 23.72 -22.44 -7.55
N PRO A 401 25.00 -22.30 -7.16
CA PRO A 401 25.84 -21.12 -7.34
C PRO A 401 26.44 -21.00 -8.74
N TYR A 402 26.47 -19.76 -9.23
CA TYR A 402 27.31 -19.29 -10.32
C TYR A 402 28.72 -19.07 -9.77
N VAL A 403 29.65 -19.97 -10.10
CA VAL A 403 31.01 -20.03 -9.56
C VAL A 403 32.00 -19.51 -10.59
N MET A 404 32.89 -18.60 -10.21
CA MET A 404 33.98 -18.19 -11.09
C MET A 404 35.08 -19.27 -11.17
N ARG A 405 35.75 -19.38 -12.32
CA ARG A 405 36.76 -20.41 -12.62
C ARG A 405 37.98 -20.41 -11.68
N ASN A 406 38.20 -19.33 -10.94
CA ASN A 406 39.20 -19.22 -9.87
C ASN A 406 38.70 -19.77 -8.50
N GLY A 407 37.50 -20.35 -8.45
CA GLY A 407 36.81 -20.80 -7.23
C GLY A 407 36.01 -19.71 -6.51
N GLY A 408 36.03 -18.47 -7.00
CA GLY A 408 35.34 -17.34 -6.39
C GLY A 408 33.83 -17.40 -6.60
N VAL A 409 33.05 -17.46 -5.51
CA VAL A 409 31.62 -17.19 -5.53
C VAL A 409 31.41 -15.74 -5.09
N TYR A 410 30.57 -15.00 -5.80
CA TYR A 410 30.27 -13.60 -5.52
C TYR A 410 28.77 -13.42 -5.28
N VAL A 411 28.42 -12.49 -4.39
CA VAL A 411 27.02 -12.13 -4.07
C VAL A 411 26.86 -10.62 -4.05
N ARG A 412 25.61 -10.18 -4.19
CA ARG A 412 25.22 -8.80 -3.94
C ARG A 412 24.90 -8.67 -2.44
N ARG A 413 25.39 -7.61 -1.82
CA ARG A 413 25.05 -7.20 -0.46
C ARG A 413 24.88 -5.69 -0.48
N ASP A 414 23.66 -5.22 -0.23
CA ASP A 414 23.28 -3.83 -0.48
C ASP A 414 23.58 -3.48 -1.96
N THR A 415 24.34 -2.42 -2.25
CA THR A 415 24.78 -2.08 -3.61
C THR A 415 26.13 -2.70 -4.01
N ALA A 416 26.82 -3.41 -3.10
CA ALA A 416 28.17 -3.92 -3.33
C ALA A 416 28.16 -5.35 -3.90
N THR A 417 29.08 -5.61 -4.83
CA THR A 417 29.44 -6.97 -5.28
C THR A 417 30.62 -7.42 -4.44
N VAL A 418 30.46 -8.51 -3.69
CA VAL A 418 31.46 -8.98 -2.72
C VAL A 418 31.68 -10.49 -2.82
N PRO A 419 32.88 -11.00 -2.46
CA PRO A 419 33.08 -12.44 -2.29
C PRO A 419 32.11 -13.02 -1.26
N ALA A 420 31.50 -14.15 -1.60
CA ALA A 420 30.54 -14.84 -0.77
C ALA A 420 31.21 -15.47 0.46
N THR A 421 30.63 -15.27 1.64
CA THR A 421 31.04 -15.98 2.85
C THR A 421 30.52 -17.41 2.85
N ARG A 422 31.03 -18.25 3.77
CA ARG A 422 30.51 -19.61 4.00
C ARG A 422 28.99 -19.63 4.26
N GLY A 423 28.44 -18.59 4.90
CA GLY A 423 26.99 -18.48 5.14
C GLY A 423 26.21 -18.23 3.85
N ASP A 424 26.67 -17.28 3.04
CA ASP A 424 26.05 -16.93 1.76
C ASP A 424 26.04 -18.13 0.79
N ILE A 425 27.15 -18.88 0.70
CA ILE A 425 27.27 -20.09 -0.15
C ILE A 425 26.28 -21.19 0.30
N VAL A 426 26.09 -21.41 1.60
CA VAL A 426 25.11 -22.37 2.12
C VAL A 426 23.67 -21.95 1.82
N GLN A 427 23.37 -20.65 1.84
CA GLN A 427 22.05 -20.14 1.44
C GLN A 427 21.78 -20.33 -0.05
N LEU A 428 22.76 -20.03 -0.92
CA LEU A 428 22.66 -20.25 -2.37
C LEU A 428 22.38 -21.73 -2.70
N ALA A 429 23.11 -22.65 -2.08
CA ALA A 429 22.91 -24.09 -2.26
C ALA A 429 21.53 -24.56 -1.78
N ARG A 430 21.04 -24.05 -0.64
CA ARG A 430 19.69 -24.38 -0.14
C ARG A 430 18.59 -23.84 -1.05
N ARG A 431 18.76 -22.64 -1.62
CA ARG A 431 17.83 -22.07 -2.61
C ARG A 431 17.78 -22.89 -3.91
N ALA A 432 18.93 -23.32 -4.43
CA ALA A 432 18.99 -24.20 -5.60
C ALA A 432 18.24 -25.52 -5.38
N LEU A 433 18.40 -26.13 -4.20
CA LEU A 433 17.68 -27.35 -3.82
C LEU A 433 16.16 -27.15 -3.63
N ALA A 434 15.70 -25.91 -3.41
CA ALA A 434 14.29 -25.55 -3.38
C ALA A 434 13.68 -25.45 -4.78
N GLU A 435 14.31 -24.67 -5.68
CA GLU A 435 13.78 -24.33 -7.00
C GLU A 435 13.77 -25.54 -7.99
N GLY A 436 14.52 -26.62 -7.71
CA GLY A 436 14.69 -27.77 -8.59
C GLY A 436 13.72 -28.96 -8.43
N GLY A 437 12.46 -28.77 -8.03
CA GLY A 437 11.62 -29.90 -7.59
C GLY A 437 10.12 -29.88 -7.88
N THR A 438 9.70 -29.99 -9.16
CA THR A 438 8.34 -30.42 -9.51
C THR A 438 8.22 -31.95 -9.46
N SER A 439 7.25 -32.48 -8.71
CA SER A 439 6.95 -33.92 -8.59
C SER A 439 5.48 -34.17 -8.95
N PRO A 440 5.10 -35.33 -9.52
CA PRO A 440 3.70 -35.69 -9.86
C PRO A 440 2.70 -35.79 -8.68
N LEU A 441 3.09 -35.31 -7.49
CA LEU A 441 2.25 -35.21 -6.29
C LEU A 441 1.75 -33.77 -6.05
N ASP A 442 2.20 -32.79 -6.85
CA ASP A 442 1.84 -31.39 -6.70
C ASP A 442 0.65 -30.98 -7.58
N ASN A 443 -0.55 -31.38 -7.15
CA ASN A 443 -1.80 -31.13 -7.87
C ASN A 443 -2.46 -29.78 -7.50
N GLY A 444 -1.80 -28.93 -6.70
CA GLY A 444 -2.42 -27.74 -6.11
C GLY A 444 -3.52 -28.05 -5.06
N GLN A 445 -3.47 -29.23 -4.44
CA GLN A 445 -4.34 -29.61 -3.31
C GLN A 445 -3.64 -29.43 -1.97
N ASP A 446 -4.43 -29.31 -0.89
CA ASP A 446 -3.94 -29.21 0.49
C ASP A 446 -3.09 -30.43 0.89
N LEU A 447 -2.11 -30.22 1.78
CA LEU A 447 -1.22 -31.27 2.28
C LEU A 447 -2.01 -32.35 3.04
N GLU A 448 -1.96 -33.61 2.60
CA GLU A 448 -2.43 -34.72 3.45
C GLU A 448 -1.40 -34.96 4.57
N PHE A 449 -1.77 -34.65 5.81
CA PHE A 449 -0.94 -34.90 6.98
C PHE A 449 -0.85 -36.42 7.26
N PRO A 450 0.31 -36.95 7.68
CA PRO A 450 0.42 -38.32 8.18
C PRO A 450 -0.55 -38.56 9.35
N ARG A 451 -1.19 -39.72 9.39
CA ARG A 451 -2.22 -40.11 10.37
C ARG A 451 -1.64 -40.76 11.64
N SER A 452 -0.32 -40.72 11.80
CA SER A 452 0.41 -41.16 12.99
C SER A 452 1.78 -40.48 13.05
N GLY A 453 2.39 -40.40 14.23
CA GLY A 453 3.56 -39.56 14.49
C GLY A 453 3.16 -38.29 15.24
N VAL A 454 4.10 -37.37 15.43
CA VAL A 454 3.84 -36.04 16.01
C VAL A 454 4.54 -34.92 15.25
N GLU A 455 3.99 -33.73 15.27
CA GLU A 455 4.57 -32.51 14.72
C GLU A 455 4.95 -31.55 15.85
N ILE A 456 6.02 -30.79 15.70
CA ILE A 456 6.30 -29.63 16.57
C ILE A 456 5.88 -28.38 15.82
N VAL A 457 4.89 -27.67 16.36
CA VAL A 457 4.20 -26.57 15.68
C VAL A 457 4.70 -25.19 16.14
N ASP A 458 5.29 -25.11 17.33
CA ASP A 458 5.97 -23.90 17.83
C ASP A 458 7.10 -24.27 18.82
N ALA A 459 8.09 -23.39 18.93
CA ALA A 459 9.30 -23.52 19.72
C ALA A 459 9.69 -22.15 20.31
N GLN A 460 9.23 -21.84 21.53
CA GLN A 460 9.44 -20.54 22.17
C GLN A 460 10.46 -20.61 23.31
N ARG A 461 11.43 -19.68 23.29
CA ARG A 461 12.37 -19.51 24.40
C ARG A 461 11.76 -18.60 25.47
N ARG A 462 11.54 -19.11 26.69
CA ARG A 462 11.01 -18.34 27.84
C ARG A 462 11.92 -18.56 29.05
N ASN A 463 12.28 -17.47 29.75
CA ASN A 463 13.18 -17.47 30.92
C ASN A 463 14.55 -18.15 30.72
N GLY A 464 15.00 -18.31 29.48
CA GLY A 464 16.26 -18.97 29.11
C GLY A 464 16.11 -20.40 28.60
N GLU A 465 15.04 -21.10 29.03
CA GLU A 465 14.67 -22.45 28.60
C GLU A 465 13.80 -22.42 27.32
N TRP A 466 13.65 -23.59 26.68
CA TRP A 466 12.86 -23.74 25.46
C TRP A 466 11.63 -24.61 25.69
N LEU A 467 10.46 -24.00 25.49
CA LEU A 467 9.15 -24.65 25.49
C LEU A 467 8.77 -25.01 24.06
N TYR A 468 8.11 -26.14 23.92
CA TYR A 468 7.69 -26.72 22.64
C TYR A 468 6.19 -26.98 22.67
N GLU A 469 5.50 -26.68 21.57
CA GLU A 469 4.14 -27.16 21.34
C GLU A 469 4.18 -28.33 20.36
N ILE A 470 3.60 -29.46 20.78
CA ILE A 470 3.54 -30.70 20.00
C ILE A 470 2.08 -30.99 19.62
N ARG A 471 1.84 -31.25 18.33
CA ARG A 471 0.58 -31.78 17.79
C ARG A 471 0.75 -33.29 17.58
N ASP A 472 0.04 -34.12 18.34
CA ASP A 472 0.00 -35.56 18.05
C ASP A 472 -0.95 -35.85 16.88
N LEU A 473 -0.47 -36.54 15.85
CA LEU A 473 -1.23 -36.72 14.60
C LEU A 473 -2.35 -37.77 14.73
N ARG A 474 -2.46 -38.42 15.91
CA ARG A 474 -3.51 -39.41 16.23
C ARG A 474 -4.62 -38.82 17.09
N THR A 475 -4.32 -37.77 17.86
CA THR A 475 -5.22 -37.16 18.86
C THR A 475 -4.82 -35.70 19.09
N THR A 476 -5.79 -34.78 19.18
CA THR A 476 -5.50 -33.34 19.10
C THR A 476 -5.31 -32.54 20.42
N PRO A 477 -4.77 -33.05 21.56
CA PRO A 477 -4.31 -32.19 22.66
C PRO A 477 -2.80 -31.91 22.60
N GLY A 478 -2.41 -30.65 22.84
CA GLY A 478 -1.01 -30.21 22.90
C GLY A 478 -0.29 -30.58 24.22
N VAL A 479 1.05 -30.61 24.19
CA VAL A 479 1.90 -31.14 25.28
C VAL A 479 3.10 -30.23 25.56
N SER A 480 3.42 -29.98 26.84
CA SER A 480 4.63 -29.28 27.28
C SER A 480 5.82 -30.22 27.49
N ARG A 481 7.05 -29.69 27.34
CA ARG A 481 8.33 -30.41 27.48
C ARG A 481 8.42 -31.25 28.76
N ASP A 482 8.12 -30.63 29.89
CA ASP A 482 8.06 -31.18 31.25
C ASP A 482 7.00 -32.28 31.46
N ARG A 483 6.17 -32.57 30.45
CA ARG A 483 5.20 -33.67 30.40
C ARG A 483 5.40 -34.60 29.20
N ALA A 484 6.43 -34.37 28.39
CA ALA A 484 6.70 -35.15 27.19
C ALA A 484 7.38 -36.48 27.53
N GLN A 485 6.71 -37.59 27.22
CA GLN A 485 7.25 -38.95 27.36
C GLN A 485 7.28 -39.67 26.01
N GLY A 486 8.21 -40.62 25.85
CA GLY A 486 8.30 -41.47 24.66
C GLY A 486 8.46 -40.67 23.37
N LEU A 487 7.50 -40.81 22.44
CA LEU A 487 7.55 -40.17 21.11
C LEU A 487 7.62 -38.63 21.20
N TRP A 488 6.97 -38.01 22.18
CA TRP A 488 6.99 -36.57 22.38
C TRP A 488 8.38 -36.07 22.82
N GLN A 489 9.05 -36.84 23.67
CA GLN A 489 10.42 -36.57 24.11
C GLN A 489 11.43 -36.76 22.96
N TYR A 490 11.24 -37.78 22.10
CA TYR A 490 12.03 -37.99 20.89
C TYR A 490 11.91 -36.81 19.92
N ALA A 491 10.68 -36.36 19.65
CA ALA A 491 10.43 -35.23 18.76
C ALA A 491 11.09 -33.94 19.26
N ILE A 492 10.96 -33.62 20.57
CA ILE A 492 11.66 -32.47 21.17
C ILE A 492 13.16 -32.64 21.00
N ALA A 493 13.74 -33.77 21.40
CA ALA A 493 15.20 -33.96 21.34
C ALA A 493 15.76 -33.81 19.92
N ARG A 494 15.07 -34.35 18.90
CA ARG A 494 15.44 -34.17 17.48
C ARG A 494 15.26 -32.72 17.01
N HIS A 495 14.19 -32.05 17.40
CA HIS A 495 13.99 -30.64 17.07
C HIS A 495 15.00 -29.73 17.79
N GLU A 496 15.47 -30.08 18.99
CA GLU A 496 16.58 -29.40 19.66
C GLU A 496 17.93 -29.68 18.99
N ASP A 497 18.21 -30.91 18.56
CA ASP A 497 19.40 -31.23 17.75
C ASP A 497 19.42 -30.45 16.42
N LEU A 498 18.25 -30.21 15.82
CA LEU A 498 18.07 -29.35 14.64
C LEU A 498 18.27 -27.86 14.95
N ARG A 499 17.60 -27.34 16.00
CA ARG A 499 17.71 -25.94 16.48
C ARG A 499 19.16 -25.57 16.82
N ASP A 500 19.87 -26.48 17.49
CA ASP A 500 21.25 -26.29 17.93
C ASP A 500 22.28 -26.57 16.81
N GLY A 501 21.82 -26.87 15.59
CA GLY A 501 22.69 -27.11 14.43
C GLY A 501 23.53 -28.39 14.49
N ARG A 502 23.16 -29.34 15.37
CA ARG A 502 23.82 -30.66 15.50
C ARG A 502 23.40 -31.61 14.38
N ILE A 503 22.22 -31.38 13.80
CA ILE A 503 21.73 -32.01 12.58
C ILE A 503 21.58 -30.93 11.52
N ASP A 504 22.29 -31.05 10.39
CA ASP A 504 22.02 -30.19 9.23
C ASP A 504 20.82 -30.75 8.47
N LEU A 505 19.64 -30.20 8.80
CA LEU A 505 18.34 -30.55 8.22
C LEU A 505 18.40 -30.77 6.71
N TYR A 506 19.03 -29.84 5.98
CA TYR A 506 19.02 -29.81 4.52
C TYR A 506 19.98 -30.85 3.88
N ALA A 507 20.94 -31.38 4.64
CA ALA A 507 21.90 -32.36 4.16
C ALA A 507 21.45 -33.83 4.37
N GLN A 508 20.40 -34.05 5.18
CA GLN A 508 19.94 -35.39 5.58
C GLN A 508 18.57 -35.77 4.99
N ILE A 509 17.85 -34.82 4.36
CA ILE A 509 16.54 -35.09 3.75
C ILE A 509 16.68 -35.64 2.32
N THR A 510 16.09 -36.80 2.08
CA THR A 510 15.82 -37.29 0.72
C THR A 510 14.49 -36.74 0.22
N TRP A 511 14.53 -35.78 -0.72
CA TRP A 511 13.35 -35.07 -1.24
C TRP A 511 12.71 -35.76 -2.46
N ALA A 512 11.38 -35.68 -2.57
CA ALA A 512 10.61 -35.93 -3.79
C ALA A 512 9.53 -34.84 -3.97
N GLY A 513 9.89 -33.74 -4.63
CA GLY A 513 8.99 -32.59 -4.83
C GLY A 513 8.89 -31.71 -3.58
N ARG A 514 7.67 -31.54 -3.05
CA ARG A 514 7.40 -30.83 -1.79
C ARG A 514 7.43 -31.74 -0.55
N LEU A 515 7.56 -33.06 -0.70
CA LEU A 515 7.67 -34.03 0.39
C LEU A 515 9.12 -34.52 0.53
N GLY A 516 9.55 -34.84 1.75
CA GLY A 516 10.88 -35.40 2.00
C GLY A 516 10.95 -36.35 3.19
N LEU A 517 11.90 -37.27 3.12
CA LEU A 517 12.24 -38.21 4.19
C LEU A 517 13.48 -37.69 4.93
N LEU A 518 13.33 -37.27 6.18
CA LEU A 518 14.45 -36.90 7.05
C LEU A 518 15.13 -38.13 7.66
N ARG A 519 14.37 -39.19 7.98
CA ARG A 519 14.93 -40.44 8.53
C ARG A 519 13.99 -41.62 8.35
N ALA A 520 14.53 -42.81 8.06
CA ALA A 520 13.84 -44.08 8.26
C ALA A 520 14.58 -44.92 9.32
N TYR A 521 13.86 -45.54 10.25
CA TYR A 521 14.43 -46.37 11.30
C TYR A 521 13.48 -47.50 11.75
N GLN A 522 13.97 -48.42 12.58
CA GLN A 522 13.21 -49.53 13.15
C GLN A 522 12.99 -49.32 14.66
N GLN A 523 11.76 -49.47 15.13
CA GLN A 523 11.41 -49.39 16.55
C GLN A 523 10.38 -50.46 16.89
N GLY A 524 10.70 -51.36 17.84
CA GLY A 524 9.81 -52.46 18.24
C GLY A 524 9.47 -53.44 17.11
N GLY A 525 10.35 -53.59 16.12
CA GLY A 525 10.12 -54.42 14.92
C GLY A 525 9.18 -53.81 13.88
N ARG A 526 8.87 -52.51 13.97
CA ARG A 526 8.09 -51.77 12.97
C ARG A 526 8.91 -50.64 12.37
N ALA A 527 8.61 -50.31 11.12
CA ALA A 527 9.22 -49.17 10.43
C ALA A 527 8.69 -47.84 11.00
N LYS A 528 9.60 -46.87 11.13
CA LYS A 528 9.35 -45.52 11.60
C LYS A 528 10.03 -44.51 10.70
N PHE A 529 9.37 -43.36 10.50
CA PHE A 529 9.81 -42.32 9.60
C PHE A 529 9.75 -40.94 10.27
N ASP A 530 10.81 -40.15 10.08
CA ASP A 530 10.77 -38.71 10.29
C ASP A 530 10.64 -38.07 8.91
N LEU A 531 9.60 -37.26 8.71
CA LEU A 531 9.14 -36.74 7.41
C LEU A 531 9.07 -35.22 7.44
N VAL A 532 9.19 -34.60 6.26
CA VAL A 532 9.11 -33.13 6.10
C VAL A 532 8.24 -32.76 4.91
N HIS A 533 7.62 -31.59 4.98
CA HIS A 533 7.07 -30.88 3.82
C HIS A 533 7.77 -29.53 3.68
N ARG A 534 7.68 -28.95 2.48
CA ARG A 534 8.09 -27.57 2.19
C ARG A 534 7.04 -26.89 1.33
N ASP A 535 6.82 -25.60 1.55
CA ASP A 535 5.85 -24.80 0.84
C ASP A 535 6.23 -24.58 -0.65
N ALA A 536 5.40 -23.84 -1.40
CA ALA A 536 5.67 -23.52 -2.80
C ALA A 536 6.91 -22.62 -3.02
N ASN A 537 7.47 -22.03 -1.95
CA ASN A 537 8.71 -21.24 -1.96
C ASN A 537 9.92 -22.07 -1.47
N GLY A 538 9.71 -23.35 -1.11
CA GLY A 538 10.73 -24.27 -0.58
C GLY A 538 11.07 -24.08 0.90
N VAL A 539 10.29 -23.29 1.64
CA VAL A 539 10.42 -23.13 3.09
C VAL A 539 9.85 -24.37 3.78
N ILE A 540 10.64 -25.00 4.66
CA ILE A 540 10.16 -26.13 5.47
C ILE A 540 9.15 -25.59 6.49
N ASP A 541 7.88 -25.93 6.29
CA ASP A 541 6.70 -25.49 7.04
C ASP A 541 6.21 -26.56 8.03
N HIS A 542 6.42 -27.85 7.72
CA HIS A 542 6.04 -28.97 8.58
C HIS A 542 7.16 -30.01 8.73
N ILE A 543 7.35 -30.50 9.97
CA ILE A 543 8.23 -31.64 10.29
C ILE A 543 7.48 -32.63 11.20
N PHE A 544 7.34 -33.86 10.73
CA PHE A 544 6.64 -34.96 11.41
C PHE A 544 7.64 -36.01 11.91
N TYR A 545 7.53 -36.41 13.17
CA TYR A 545 8.46 -37.31 13.85
C TYR A 545 7.82 -38.64 14.23
N GLY A 546 8.55 -39.73 14.05
CA GLY A 546 8.17 -41.09 14.42
C GLY A 546 6.85 -41.57 13.80
N VAL A 547 6.56 -41.12 12.58
CA VAL A 547 5.44 -41.58 11.74
C VAL A 547 5.55 -43.08 11.54
N SER A 548 4.44 -43.81 11.61
CA SER A 548 4.38 -45.26 11.40
C SER A 548 3.93 -45.58 9.97
N ASP A 549 4.38 -46.71 9.45
CA ASP A 549 3.86 -47.39 8.25
C ASP A 549 2.34 -47.22 8.02
N TRP A 550 1.50 -47.62 8.97
CA TRP A 550 0.03 -47.56 8.84
C TRP A 550 -0.55 -46.13 8.78
N GLY A 551 0.23 -45.11 9.11
CA GLY A 551 -0.18 -43.70 9.12
C GLY A 551 0.18 -42.92 7.86
N LEU A 552 0.75 -43.56 6.84
CA LEU A 552 1.19 -42.90 5.61
C LEU A 552 0.03 -42.74 4.62
N GLY A 553 -0.19 -41.50 4.15
CA GLY A 553 -1.05 -41.19 3.01
C GLY A 553 -0.47 -41.67 1.68
N GLU A 554 -1.25 -41.65 0.60
CA GLU A 554 -0.83 -42.20 -0.71
C GLU A 554 0.45 -41.51 -1.23
N ALA A 555 0.50 -40.18 -1.17
CA ALA A 555 1.67 -39.38 -1.55
C ALA A 555 2.94 -39.70 -0.72
N TRP A 556 2.78 -40.02 0.57
CA TRP A 556 3.90 -40.38 1.45
C TRP A 556 4.42 -41.79 1.21
N ASN A 557 3.56 -42.73 0.80
CA ASN A 557 4.00 -44.06 0.36
C ASN A 557 4.79 -43.97 -0.95
N VAL A 558 4.36 -43.15 -1.91
CA VAL A 558 5.08 -42.92 -3.18
C VAL A 558 6.47 -42.30 -2.93
N LEU A 559 6.63 -41.40 -1.95
CA LEU A 559 7.96 -40.93 -1.52
C LEU A 559 8.86 -42.09 -1.07
N LEU A 560 8.33 -43.01 -0.25
CA LEU A 560 9.11 -44.08 0.38
C LEU A 560 9.43 -45.25 -0.56
N ASP A 561 8.52 -45.61 -1.48
CA ASP A 561 8.78 -46.66 -2.49
C ASP A 561 9.93 -46.27 -3.45
N ASN A 562 10.13 -44.97 -3.68
CA ASN A 562 11.26 -44.45 -4.45
C ASN A 562 12.59 -44.44 -3.66
N VAL A 563 12.54 -44.50 -2.32
CA VAL A 563 13.72 -44.42 -1.43
C VAL A 563 13.94 -45.76 -0.73
N ARG A 564 14.55 -46.71 -1.46
CA ARG A 564 14.83 -48.06 -0.93
C ARG A 564 15.60 -47.99 0.40
N PRO A 565 15.09 -48.57 1.50
CA PRO A 565 15.72 -48.48 2.82
C PRO A 565 17.01 -49.31 2.85
N GLY A 566 18.15 -48.62 2.89
CA GLY A 566 19.48 -49.19 2.62
C GLY A 566 20.55 -49.00 3.68
N GLU A 567 20.31 -48.28 4.78
CA GLU A 567 21.23 -48.16 5.92
C GLU A 567 20.43 -47.81 7.19
N SER A 568 20.54 -48.62 8.25
CA SER A 568 19.70 -48.51 9.45
C SER A 568 20.54 -48.28 10.72
N GLU A 569 20.56 -47.05 11.22
CA GLU A 569 21.08 -46.77 12.56
C GLU A 569 20.13 -47.28 13.65
N SER A 570 20.66 -48.03 14.61
CA SER A 570 19.94 -48.43 15.82
C SER A 570 20.04 -47.36 16.91
N VAL A 571 18.93 -47.08 17.59
CA VAL A 571 18.88 -46.09 18.68
C VAL A 571 19.43 -46.72 19.98
N PRO A 572 20.31 -46.04 20.74
CA PRO A 572 20.81 -46.55 22.02
C PRO A 572 19.71 -46.78 23.06
N ALA A 573 19.78 -47.90 23.80
CA ALA A 573 18.73 -48.38 24.70
C ALA A 573 18.55 -47.59 26.02
N ALA A 574 19.09 -46.38 26.13
CA ALA A 574 19.21 -45.63 27.40
C ALA A 574 18.00 -44.76 27.77
N VAL A 575 16.88 -44.83 27.02
CA VAL A 575 15.75 -43.88 27.12
C VAL A 575 14.42 -44.56 27.49
N LEU A 576 14.45 -45.81 27.98
CA LEU A 576 13.24 -46.59 28.29
C LEU A 576 13.38 -47.39 29.61
N ALA A 577 13.61 -46.68 30.73
CA ALA A 577 13.50 -47.24 32.09
C ALA A 577 13.27 -46.14 33.14
N ASP A 578 12.00 -45.77 33.39
CA ASP A 578 11.34 -46.02 34.69
C ASP A 578 9.92 -45.42 34.71
N GLU A 579 8.91 -46.28 34.88
CA GLU A 579 7.52 -45.89 35.19
C GLU A 579 7.16 -46.27 36.64
N GLN A 580 7.81 -45.66 37.64
CA GLN A 580 7.35 -45.76 39.04
C GLN A 580 7.84 -44.62 39.96
N ASP A 581 6.94 -44.16 40.83
CA ASP A 581 7.11 -43.31 42.01
C ASP A 581 8.15 -42.15 42.00
N VAL A 582 7.65 -40.92 41.91
CA VAL A 582 8.35 -39.72 42.42
C VAL A 582 7.45 -38.96 43.40
N ARG A 583 7.88 -38.88 44.68
CA ARG A 583 7.32 -37.97 45.69
C ARG A 583 8.23 -36.77 45.89
N PHE A 584 7.66 -35.58 46.07
CA PHE A 584 8.40 -34.33 46.28
C PHE A 584 9.06 -34.23 47.68
N VAL A 585 10.40 -34.21 47.70
CA VAL A 585 11.30 -33.59 48.72
C VAL A 585 12.62 -33.29 47.97
N GLY A 586 13.36 -32.21 48.16
CA GLY A 586 13.22 -30.98 48.96
C GLY A 586 14.49 -30.11 48.75
N ALA A 587 14.42 -28.80 48.92
CA ALA A 587 15.48 -27.88 48.46
C ALA A 587 16.81 -27.95 49.24
N ARG A 588 17.95 -27.74 48.54
CA ARG A 588 19.22 -27.28 49.12
C ARG A 588 20.16 -26.58 48.12
N ASP A 589 20.11 -25.25 48.19
CA ASP A 589 21.23 -24.29 48.11
C ASP A 589 22.65 -24.82 47.83
N GLU A 590 23.16 -24.56 46.61
CA GLU A 590 24.58 -24.29 46.33
C GLU A 590 24.70 -23.15 45.29
N ARG A 591 25.80 -22.38 45.34
CA ARG A 591 25.99 -21.15 44.55
C ARG A 591 26.88 -21.36 43.31
N PRO A 592 26.56 -20.76 42.15
CA PRO A 592 27.41 -20.87 40.95
C PRO A 592 28.70 -20.04 41.07
N PRO A 593 29.82 -20.47 40.45
CA PRO A 593 31.06 -19.68 40.38
C PRO A 593 30.90 -18.39 39.55
N GLN A 594 31.78 -17.43 39.82
CA GLN A 594 31.84 -16.16 39.08
C GLN A 594 32.60 -16.31 37.76
N ALA A 595 32.13 -15.64 36.72
CA ALA A 595 32.86 -15.37 35.48
C ALA A 595 32.90 -13.85 35.24
N GLU A 596 34.02 -13.35 34.70
CA GLU A 596 34.37 -11.93 34.80
C GLU A 596 33.71 -11.03 33.75
N ARG A 597 33.56 -9.74 34.08
CA ARG A 597 32.96 -8.72 33.21
C ARG A 597 34.00 -8.14 32.26
N ALA A 598 33.81 -8.31 30.95
CA ALA A 598 34.38 -7.40 29.96
C ALA A 598 33.68 -6.03 30.05
N LEU A 599 34.46 -4.95 30.12
CA LEU A 599 33.95 -3.57 30.23
C LEU A 599 33.88 -2.90 28.86
N TYR A 600 32.71 -2.38 28.50
CA TYR A 600 32.57 -1.35 27.47
C TYR A 600 32.17 -0.01 28.14
N PRO A 601 32.71 1.13 27.69
CA PRO A 601 32.44 2.43 28.31
C PRO A 601 31.00 2.89 28.07
N ARG A 602 30.39 3.50 29.09
CA ARG A 602 29.05 4.11 28.98
C ARG A 602 29.13 5.44 28.23
N GLN A 603 28.25 5.63 27.25
CA GLN A 603 27.84 6.97 26.82
C GLN A 603 26.91 7.59 27.90
N PRO A 604 26.85 8.93 28.01
CA PRO A 604 26.02 9.59 29.01
C PRO A 604 24.53 9.37 28.76
N ARG A 605 23.74 9.35 29.84
CA ARG A 605 22.27 9.39 29.75
C ARG A 605 21.82 10.77 29.29
N VAL A 606 20.79 10.79 28.45
CA VAL A 606 19.87 11.92 28.30
C VAL A 606 18.63 11.59 29.14
N ASP A 607 18.10 12.54 29.89
CA ASP A 607 16.93 12.31 30.74
C ASP A 607 15.65 12.31 29.89
N VAL A 608 14.93 11.19 29.87
CA VAL A 608 13.85 10.89 28.89
C VAL A 608 12.45 11.25 29.42
N GLU A 609 12.36 12.09 30.45
CA GLU A 609 11.10 12.32 31.20
C GLU A 609 10.25 13.51 30.70
N GLN A 610 10.60 14.12 29.55
CA GLN A 610 9.86 15.26 28.98
C GLN A 610 9.56 15.19 27.47
N ILE A 611 9.80 14.06 26.79
CA ILE A 611 9.48 13.90 25.37
C ILE A 611 8.75 12.58 25.14
N LEU A 612 7.39 12.59 25.22
CA LEU A 612 6.44 11.82 24.40
C LEU A 612 4.99 11.97 24.92
N THR A 613 4.35 13.11 24.66
CA THR A 613 2.90 13.27 24.81
C THR A 613 2.29 13.81 23.51
N PRO A 614 2.09 12.96 22.48
CA PRO A 614 1.38 13.37 21.27
C PRO A 614 -0.09 13.69 21.59
N PRO A 615 -0.73 14.62 20.85
CA PRO A 615 -2.10 15.06 21.16
C PRO A 615 -3.12 13.94 20.95
N VAL A 616 -3.98 13.74 21.94
CA VAL A 616 -5.17 12.89 21.80
C VAL A 616 -6.17 13.58 20.87
N PRO A 617 -6.75 12.90 19.87
CA PRO A 617 -7.80 13.48 19.05
C PRO A 617 -9.03 13.80 19.92
N ALA A 618 -9.41 15.08 19.97
CA ALA A 618 -10.62 15.50 20.66
C ALA A 618 -11.85 14.95 19.93
N VAL A 619 -12.72 14.26 20.67
CA VAL A 619 -14.02 13.80 20.18
C VAL A 619 -15.07 14.75 20.72
N ASP A 620 -15.90 15.31 19.84
CA ASP A 620 -16.93 16.29 20.22
C ASP A 620 -17.90 15.73 21.27
N ALA A 621 -18.23 16.58 22.25
CA ALA A 621 -18.98 16.19 23.45
C ALA A 621 -20.51 16.12 23.22
N THR A 622 -20.96 15.39 22.20
CA THR A 622 -22.37 15.23 21.82
C THR A 622 -22.94 13.86 22.20
N GLY A 623 -23.06 13.60 23.50
CA GLY A 623 -24.09 12.70 24.05
C GLY A 623 -24.04 11.22 23.66
N PHE A 624 -22.86 10.63 23.41
CA PHE A 624 -22.75 9.25 22.92
C PHE A 624 -23.34 8.17 23.87
N GLY A 625 -23.36 8.41 25.19
CA GLY A 625 -23.69 7.46 26.25
C GLY A 625 -25.17 7.07 26.43
N GLU A 626 -25.87 6.69 25.36
CA GLU A 626 -27.22 6.11 25.49
C GLU A 626 -27.20 4.71 26.15
N ARG A 627 -28.23 4.39 26.94
CA ARG A 627 -28.44 3.06 27.53
C ARG A 627 -29.83 2.51 27.14
N ARG A 628 -29.89 1.22 26.79
CA ARG A 628 -31.10 0.49 26.38
C ARG A 628 -31.20 -0.84 27.14
N TRP A 629 -32.43 -1.26 27.44
CA TRP A 629 -32.70 -2.56 28.05
C TRP A 629 -32.36 -3.71 27.08
N ARG A 630 -31.51 -4.66 27.49
CA ARG A 630 -31.43 -5.95 26.80
C ARG A 630 -32.60 -6.82 27.26
N TRP A 631 -33.42 -7.32 26.34
CA TRP A 631 -34.56 -8.19 26.62
C TRP A 631 -34.32 -9.61 26.09
N ARG A 632 -34.76 -10.63 26.84
CA ARG A 632 -34.81 -12.03 26.40
C ARG A 632 -36.11 -12.67 26.90
N GLY A 633 -37.07 -12.83 25.99
CA GLY A 633 -38.43 -13.22 26.34
C GLY A 633 -39.11 -12.16 27.21
N ARG A 634 -39.54 -12.54 28.43
CA ARG A 634 -40.15 -11.62 29.41
C ARG A 634 -39.14 -10.88 30.29
N GLY A 635 -37.89 -11.34 30.38
CA GLY A 635 -36.86 -10.76 31.25
C GLY A 635 -36.04 -9.67 30.56
N GLY A 636 -35.79 -8.57 31.27
CA GLY A 636 -34.97 -7.44 30.83
C GLY A 636 -33.83 -7.12 31.80
N LEU A 637 -32.71 -6.65 31.27
CA LEU A 637 -31.52 -6.19 32.01
C LEU A 637 -31.15 -4.77 31.54
N TRP A 638 -31.05 -3.82 32.49
CA TRP A 638 -30.72 -2.42 32.22
C TRP A 638 -29.23 -2.11 32.40
N ARG A 639 -28.68 -2.52 33.55
CA ARG A 639 -27.28 -2.36 33.92
C ARG A 639 -26.90 -3.31 35.06
N ILE A 640 -25.59 -3.44 35.26
CA ILE A 640 -24.98 -4.02 36.45
C ILE A 640 -24.08 -2.92 37.02
N ASP A 641 -24.25 -2.58 38.29
CA ASP A 641 -23.41 -1.63 39.01
C ASP A 641 -22.57 -2.35 40.06
N ARG A 642 -21.59 -1.65 40.65
CA ARG A 642 -20.91 -2.11 41.88
C ARG A 642 -21.15 -1.12 43.02
N THR A 643 -21.35 -1.63 44.23
CA THR A 643 -21.41 -0.79 45.43
C THR A 643 -20.03 -0.22 45.78
N SER A 644 -19.97 0.72 46.72
CA SER A 644 -18.71 1.20 47.31
C SER A 644 -17.91 0.10 48.05
N GLN A 645 -18.51 -1.07 48.29
CA GLN A 645 -17.86 -2.27 48.83
C GLN A 645 -17.50 -3.29 47.73
N GLY A 646 -17.67 -2.94 46.45
CA GLY A 646 -17.31 -3.76 45.30
C GLY A 646 -18.30 -4.86 44.95
N GLU A 647 -19.43 -4.99 45.64
CA GLU A 647 -20.45 -6.00 45.35
C GLU A 647 -21.29 -5.63 44.12
N PRO A 648 -21.63 -6.57 43.23
CA PRO A 648 -22.52 -6.29 42.10
C PRO A 648 -23.97 -6.01 42.55
N ARG A 649 -24.66 -5.19 41.76
CA ARG A 649 -26.10 -4.90 41.84
C ARG A 649 -26.71 -4.91 40.44
N TYR A 650 -27.82 -5.64 40.26
CA TYR A 650 -28.45 -5.80 38.95
C TYR A 650 -29.77 -5.03 38.89
N HIS A 651 -29.99 -4.30 37.80
CA HIS A 651 -31.26 -3.62 37.52
C HIS A 651 -32.00 -4.39 36.43
N LEU A 652 -33.05 -5.10 36.85
CA LEU A 652 -33.81 -6.06 36.05
C LEU A 652 -35.25 -5.59 35.83
N ALA A 653 -35.93 -6.17 34.85
CA ALA A 653 -37.37 -6.00 34.65
C ALA A 653 -38.03 -7.30 34.17
N MET A 654 -39.33 -7.45 34.44
CA MET A 654 -40.16 -8.53 33.93
C MET A 654 -41.43 -7.96 33.26
N LYS A 655 -41.68 -8.33 32.01
CA LYS A 655 -42.93 -7.99 31.31
C LYS A 655 -44.10 -8.79 31.86
N HIS A 656 -45.25 -8.14 32.01
CA HIS A 656 -46.48 -8.75 32.51
C HIS A 656 -47.01 -9.78 31.51
N ASN A 657 -47.76 -10.79 31.98
CA ASN A 657 -48.29 -11.86 31.12
C ASN A 657 -49.20 -11.37 29.99
N ASN A 658 -49.84 -10.21 30.17
CA ASN A 658 -50.86 -9.69 29.25
C ASN A 658 -50.31 -8.66 28.25
N GLY A 659 -48.98 -8.50 28.16
CA GLY A 659 -48.31 -7.54 27.28
C GLY A 659 -48.18 -6.14 27.88
N ASP A 660 -49.25 -5.61 28.48
CA ASP A 660 -49.25 -4.27 29.08
C ASP A 660 -48.51 -4.25 30.43
N GLY A 661 -47.37 -3.56 30.45
CA GLY A 661 -46.61 -3.22 31.66
C GLY A 661 -45.34 -4.05 31.91
N GLN A 662 -44.42 -3.45 32.67
CA GLN A 662 -43.21 -4.10 33.20
C GLN A 662 -43.09 -3.85 34.71
N GLN A 663 -42.68 -4.87 35.46
CA GLN A 663 -42.26 -4.73 36.85
C GLN A 663 -40.73 -4.64 36.90
N GLU A 664 -40.19 -3.55 37.44
CA GLU A 664 -38.75 -3.38 37.66
C GLU A 664 -38.31 -3.92 39.02
N TYR A 665 -37.12 -4.52 39.04
CA TYR A 665 -36.42 -4.95 40.25
C TYR A 665 -35.04 -4.28 40.23
N ARG A 666 -34.87 -3.27 41.06
CA ARG A 666 -33.63 -2.49 41.19
C ARG A 666 -32.79 -3.03 42.36
N ASP A 667 -31.48 -2.82 42.29
CA ASP A 667 -30.55 -3.17 43.37
C ASP A 667 -30.60 -4.65 43.79
N VAL A 668 -30.92 -5.53 42.84
CA VAL A 668 -30.95 -6.98 43.05
C VAL A 668 -29.55 -7.46 43.41
N THR A 669 -29.44 -8.37 44.37
CA THR A 669 -28.18 -8.96 44.84
C THR A 669 -27.94 -10.33 44.20
N ARG A 670 -26.68 -10.76 44.08
CA ARG A 670 -26.26 -11.93 43.28
C ARG A 670 -26.89 -13.25 43.74
N ASP A 671 -27.11 -13.40 45.04
CA ASP A 671 -27.84 -14.50 45.69
C ASP A 671 -29.30 -14.66 45.23
N LYS A 672 -29.91 -13.60 44.67
CA LYS A 672 -31.31 -13.58 44.21
C LYS A 672 -31.45 -13.82 42.70
N LEU A 673 -30.33 -13.99 41.99
CA LEU A 673 -30.35 -14.36 40.57
C LEU A 673 -30.51 -15.89 40.44
N SER A 674 -31.53 -16.33 39.72
CA SER A 674 -31.62 -17.73 39.29
C SER A 674 -30.65 -18.03 38.16
N ASP A 675 -30.35 -19.31 37.91
CA ASP A 675 -29.52 -19.76 36.78
C ASP A 675 -29.97 -19.20 35.43
N VAL A 676 -31.27 -18.93 35.26
CA VAL A 676 -31.82 -18.33 34.03
C VAL A 676 -31.34 -16.89 33.84
N TRP A 677 -31.24 -16.11 34.92
CA TRP A 677 -30.67 -14.76 34.90
C TRP A 677 -29.16 -14.78 34.73
N LEU A 678 -28.44 -15.67 35.42
CA LEU A 678 -26.99 -15.82 35.26
C LEU A 678 -26.62 -16.23 33.82
N ARG A 679 -27.36 -17.18 33.22
CA ARG A 679 -27.22 -17.57 31.79
C ARG A 679 -27.67 -16.49 30.80
N PHE A 680 -28.40 -15.46 31.25
CA PHE A 680 -28.77 -14.33 30.40
C PHE A 680 -27.76 -13.18 30.50
N ILE A 681 -27.16 -12.97 31.67
CA ILE A 681 -26.07 -12.00 31.89
C ILE A 681 -24.79 -12.43 31.17
N ARG A 682 -24.43 -13.72 31.29
CA ARG A 682 -23.26 -14.34 30.65
C ARG A 682 -23.35 -14.31 29.13
N VAL A 683 -22.43 -13.61 28.49
CA VAL A 683 -22.28 -13.55 27.03
C VAL A 683 -20.86 -14.04 26.65
N PRO A 684 -20.70 -14.90 25.63
CA PRO A 684 -19.38 -15.31 25.16
C PRO A 684 -18.52 -14.11 24.70
N ARG A 685 -17.19 -14.20 24.82
CA ARG A 685 -16.27 -13.22 24.21
C ARG A 685 -16.50 -13.14 22.69
N PRO A 686 -16.36 -11.96 22.04
CA PRO A 686 -16.36 -11.87 20.58
C PRO A 686 -15.16 -12.65 20.02
N ARG A 687 -15.24 -13.14 18.77
CA ARG A 687 -14.17 -13.96 18.15
C ARG A 687 -13.12 -13.15 17.38
N THR A 688 -12.93 -11.88 17.77
CA THR A 688 -12.18 -10.88 17.01
C THR A 688 -11.80 -9.71 17.91
N GLY A 689 -10.66 -9.06 17.64
CA GLY A 689 -10.07 -8.03 18.50
C GLY A 689 -9.10 -8.58 19.56
N ILE A 690 -8.72 -7.74 20.53
CA ILE A 690 -7.76 -8.06 21.60
C ILE A 690 -8.26 -7.54 22.96
N GLU A 691 -8.22 -8.37 24.00
CA GLU A 691 -8.43 -7.97 25.42
C GLU A 691 -7.07 -7.57 26.03
N VAL A 692 -6.98 -6.51 26.84
CA VAL A 692 -5.82 -6.32 27.73
C VAL A 692 -6.17 -6.95 29.08
N VAL A 693 -5.36 -7.90 29.54
CA VAL A 693 -5.68 -8.78 30.68
C VAL A 693 -4.83 -8.48 31.92
N SER A 694 -3.64 -7.91 31.73
CA SER A 694 -2.89 -7.28 32.82
C SER A 694 -2.03 -6.15 32.28
N ASP A 695 -2.00 -5.02 32.99
CA ASP A 695 -1.08 -3.92 32.79
C ASP A 695 -0.45 -3.59 34.14
N THR A 696 0.86 -3.82 34.28
CA THR A 696 1.57 -3.69 35.56
C THR A 696 2.93 -3.03 35.36
N VAL A 697 3.23 -2.04 36.20
CA VAL A 697 4.60 -1.51 36.33
C VAL A 697 5.33 -2.37 37.35
N GLY A 698 6.47 -2.95 36.98
CA GLY A 698 7.30 -3.73 37.90
C GLY A 698 8.11 -2.83 38.84
N ASP A 699 8.70 -3.42 39.88
CA ASP A 699 9.61 -2.72 40.81
C ASP A 699 10.87 -2.14 40.13
N ASP A 700 11.15 -2.57 38.89
CA ASP A 700 12.18 -2.04 38.00
C ASP A 700 11.74 -0.82 37.17
N GLY A 701 10.51 -0.33 37.38
CA GLY A 701 9.90 0.79 36.67
C GLY A 701 9.34 0.43 35.28
N VAL A 702 9.50 -0.81 34.82
CA VAL A 702 9.13 -1.21 33.46
C VAL A 702 7.66 -1.66 33.39
N ARG A 703 6.84 -0.93 32.61
CA ARG A 703 5.44 -1.28 32.32
C ARG A 703 5.37 -2.53 31.43
N ARG A 704 4.58 -3.50 31.88
CA ARG A 704 4.40 -4.82 31.26
C ARG A 704 2.92 -5.11 30.99
N ILE A 705 2.61 -5.53 29.78
CA ILE A 705 1.23 -5.62 29.27
C ILE A 705 0.98 -7.01 28.66
N ALA A 706 0.00 -7.73 29.18
CA ALA A 706 -0.44 -9.02 28.65
C ALA A 706 -1.77 -8.89 27.91
N PHE A 707 -1.86 -9.52 26.75
CA PHE A 707 -2.99 -9.43 25.84
C PHE A 707 -3.69 -10.79 25.73
N ARG A 708 -4.99 -10.80 25.44
CA ARG A 708 -5.69 -11.98 24.91
C ARG A 708 -6.03 -11.78 23.44
N ASP A 709 -5.63 -12.70 22.59
CA ASP A 709 -6.17 -12.78 21.24
C ASP A 709 -7.60 -13.34 21.31
N LEU A 710 -8.59 -12.61 20.79
CA LEU A 710 -10.00 -13.00 20.93
C LEU A 710 -10.46 -14.00 19.88
N ARG A 711 -9.68 -14.27 18.82
CA ARG A 711 -10.01 -15.28 17.82
C ARG A 711 -9.75 -16.70 18.32
N HIS A 712 -8.69 -16.88 19.11
CA HIS A 712 -8.28 -18.20 19.64
C HIS A 712 -8.38 -18.29 21.18
N GLY A 713 -8.50 -17.16 21.89
CA GLY A 713 -8.62 -17.08 23.35
C GLY A 713 -7.29 -17.08 24.12
N GLU A 714 -6.18 -17.21 23.40
CA GLU A 714 -4.81 -17.30 23.91
C GLU A 714 -4.37 -16.05 24.68
N LEU A 715 -3.61 -16.26 25.76
CA LEU A 715 -2.96 -15.22 26.53
C LEU A 715 -1.50 -15.09 26.11
N SER A 716 -1.07 -13.89 25.74
CA SER A 716 0.35 -13.59 25.59
C SER A 716 1.06 -13.55 26.94
N ALA A 717 2.37 -13.75 26.93
CA ALA A 717 3.21 -13.28 28.03
C ALA A 717 3.09 -11.74 28.18
N PRO A 718 3.43 -11.16 29.34
CA PRO A 718 3.53 -9.71 29.49
C PRO A 718 4.70 -9.15 28.67
N TRP A 719 4.40 -8.35 27.65
CA TRP A 719 5.36 -7.60 26.84
C TRP A 719 5.82 -6.34 27.57
N ARG A 720 7.05 -5.86 27.41
CA ARG A 720 7.34 -4.47 27.80
C ARG A 720 6.57 -3.52 26.87
N ALA A 721 6.08 -2.40 27.39
CA ALA A 721 5.38 -1.41 26.57
C ALA A 721 6.25 -0.87 25.41
N GLU A 722 7.57 -0.76 25.63
CA GLU A 722 8.59 -0.36 24.65
C GLU A 722 8.87 -1.40 23.55
N GLU A 723 8.50 -2.67 23.76
CA GLU A 723 8.70 -3.77 22.80
C GLU A 723 7.53 -3.92 21.82
N LEU A 724 6.49 -3.09 21.97
CA LEU A 724 5.31 -3.12 21.10
C LEU A 724 5.63 -2.41 19.77
N LYS A 725 5.47 -3.12 18.66
CA LYS A 725 5.65 -2.55 17.32
C LYS A 725 4.66 -1.40 17.08
N GLU A 726 5.17 -0.26 16.64
CA GLU A 726 4.40 0.92 16.23
C GLU A 726 3.37 0.56 15.13
N GLY A 727 2.16 1.09 15.25
CA GLY A 727 1.03 0.82 14.36
C GLY A 727 0.40 -0.57 14.54
N SER A 728 0.76 -1.33 15.57
CA SER A 728 0.19 -2.67 15.82
C SER A 728 -1.08 -2.63 16.67
N VAL A 729 -1.93 -3.65 16.51
CA VAL A 729 -3.17 -3.78 17.31
C VAL A 729 -2.88 -3.92 18.82
N ARG A 730 -1.70 -4.46 19.20
CA ARG A 730 -1.27 -4.55 20.60
C ARG A 730 -0.82 -3.21 21.16
N GLU A 731 -0.10 -2.40 20.39
CA GLU A 731 0.19 -1.01 20.74
C GLU A 731 -1.10 -0.19 20.89
N TYR A 732 -2.03 -0.29 19.92
CA TYR A 732 -3.34 0.35 20.01
C TYR A 732 -4.09 -0.03 21.30
N ALA A 733 -4.21 -1.33 21.59
CA ALA A 733 -4.87 -1.83 22.80
C ALA A 733 -4.16 -1.35 24.08
N ALA A 734 -2.82 -1.36 24.12
CA ALA A 734 -2.02 -0.89 25.25
C ALA A 734 -2.15 0.62 25.51
N ARG A 735 -2.24 1.42 24.45
CA ARG A 735 -2.41 2.88 24.52
C ARG A 735 -3.83 3.24 24.95
N MET A 736 -4.84 2.56 24.42
CA MET A 736 -6.23 2.82 24.78
C MET A 736 -6.56 2.32 26.20
N HIS A 737 -6.12 1.13 26.60
CA HIS A 737 -6.35 0.61 27.96
C HIS A 737 -5.86 1.56 29.07
N ALA A 738 -4.76 2.27 28.87
CA ALA A 738 -4.29 3.30 29.82
C ALA A 738 -5.29 4.47 29.97
N ALA A 739 -6.00 4.85 28.92
CA ALA A 739 -7.06 5.86 28.95
C ALA A 739 -8.40 5.29 29.48
N ASP A 740 -8.72 4.04 29.15
CA ASP A 740 -9.98 3.38 29.51
C ASP A 740 -9.99 2.75 30.91
N THR A 741 -8.86 2.77 31.62
CA THR A 741 -8.70 2.21 32.99
C THR A 741 -9.74 2.77 33.99
N GLN A 742 -10.23 4.00 33.77
CA GLN A 742 -11.45 4.50 34.40
C GLN A 742 -12.54 4.66 33.34
N LEU A 743 -13.36 3.61 33.17
CA LEU A 743 -14.38 3.56 32.14
C LEU A 743 -15.44 4.67 32.31
N ASN A 744 -15.39 5.68 31.44
CA ASN A 744 -16.40 6.72 31.37
C ASN A 744 -17.68 6.18 30.70
N GLU A 745 -18.68 5.77 31.49
CA GLU A 745 -19.94 5.21 30.94
C GLU A 745 -20.66 6.14 29.97
N ASN A 746 -20.45 7.47 30.04
CA ASN A 746 -21.06 8.43 29.11
C ASN A 746 -20.43 8.38 27.69
N MET A 747 -19.35 7.62 27.50
CA MET A 747 -18.69 7.37 26.21
C MET A 747 -19.04 5.99 25.64
N VAL A 748 -20.00 5.26 26.23
CA VAL A 748 -20.37 3.89 25.85
C VAL A 748 -21.87 3.79 25.57
N ARG A 749 -22.24 3.22 24.42
CA ARG A 749 -23.64 2.84 24.11
C ARG A 749 -23.94 1.49 24.74
N TRP A 750 -24.83 1.44 25.73
CA TRP A 750 -25.01 0.31 26.65
C TRP A 750 -26.30 -0.49 26.43
N TRP A 751 -26.21 -1.74 25.96
CA TRP A 751 -27.31 -2.69 25.89
C TRP A 751 -27.29 -3.70 27.05
N GLY A 752 -27.91 -3.31 28.17
CA GLY A 752 -27.81 -4.05 29.43
C GLY A 752 -26.38 -4.03 30.00
N ASN A 753 -25.72 -5.19 30.01
CA ASN A 753 -24.32 -5.35 30.41
C ASN A 753 -23.33 -5.50 29.22
N LEU A 754 -23.80 -5.33 27.98
CA LEU A 754 -22.94 -5.17 26.81
C LEU A 754 -22.86 -3.69 26.44
N GLY A 755 -21.75 -3.25 25.87
CA GLY A 755 -21.64 -1.90 25.33
C GLY A 755 -20.61 -1.78 24.21
N TYR A 756 -20.64 -0.66 23.50
CA TYR A 756 -19.60 -0.32 22.52
C TYR A 756 -19.24 1.16 22.57
N MET A 757 -18.01 1.46 22.15
CA MET A 757 -17.47 2.81 21.99
C MET A 757 -16.57 2.86 20.75
N ARG A 758 -16.12 4.07 20.38
CA ARG A 758 -15.21 4.30 19.23
C ARG A 758 -15.62 3.52 17.96
N PRO A 759 -16.83 3.76 17.42
CA PRO A 759 -17.36 3.00 16.28
C PRO A 759 -16.69 3.37 14.95
N MET A 760 -15.49 2.88 14.71
CA MET A 760 -14.79 3.03 13.42
C MET A 760 -15.55 2.30 12.29
N ARG A 761 -15.21 2.56 11.02
CA ARG A 761 -15.96 2.00 9.88
C ARG A 761 -15.89 0.46 9.78
N SER A 762 -14.74 -0.14 10.08
CA SER A 762 -14.53 -1.61 10.00
C SER A 762 -14.30 -2.30 11.35
N GLN A 763 -13.91 -1.54 12.38
CA GLN A 763 -13.62 -2.03 13.72
C GLN A 763 -14.43 -1.25 14.77
N VAL A 764 -14.55 -1.81 15.97
CA VAL A 764 -15.22 -1.18 17.10
C VAL A 764 -14.57 -1.66 18.41
N ASP A 765 -14.54 -0.80 19.42
CA ASP A 765 -14.08 -1.17 20.75
C ASP A 765 -15.30 -1.53 21.63
N LEU A 766 -15.30 -2.74 22.18
CA LEU A 766 -16.46 -3.35 22.85
C LEU A 766 -16.25 -3.45 24.36
N VAL A 767 -17.35 -3.42 25.11
CA VAL A 767 -17.37 -3.56 26.58
C VAL A 767 -18.33 -4.70 26.97
N TYR A 768 -17.88 -5.56 27.87
CA TYR A 768 -18.72 -6.55 28.56
C TYR A 768 -18.54 -6.38 30.07
N ARG A 769 -19.63 -6.07 30.78
CA ARG A 769 -19.65 -6.13 32.24
C ARG A 769 -20.14 -7.50 32.67
N ASP A 770 -19.32 -8.28 33.35
CA ASP A 770 -19.66 -9.66 33.71
C ASP A 770 -20.70 -9.76 34.85
N GLU A 771 -21.05 -11.00 35.24
CA GLU A 771 -21.96 -11.20 36.36
C GLU A 771 -21.42 -10.76 37.74
N ASP A 772 -20.11 -10.57 37.90
CA ASP A 772 -19.47 -10.02 39.12
C ASP A 772 -19.35 -8.49 39.07
N GLY A 773 -19.75 -7.86 37.96
CA GLY A 773 -19.71 -6.42 37.73
C GLY A 773 -18.36 -5.94 37.19
N ILE A 774 -17.49 -6.84 36.75
CA ILE A 774 -16.15 -6.53 36.22
C ILE A 774 -16.27 -6.15 34.74
N ASP A 775 -15.67 -5.02 34.36
CA ASP A 775 -15.63 -4.56 32.96
C ASP A 775 -14.47 -5.20 32.20
N HIS A 776 -14.79 -5.87 31.09
CA HIS A 776 -13.88 -6.39 30.09
C HIS A 776 -13.97 -5.55 28.82
N ILE A 777 -12.83 -5.03 28.35
CA ILE A 777 -12.77 -4.20 27.14
C ILE A 777 -12.02 -4.95 26.04
N TYR A 778 -12.64 -5.03 24.87
CA TYR A 778 -12.15 -5.74 23.68
C TYR A 778 -11.85 -4.74 22.57
N TYR A 779 -10.57 -4.54 22.27
CA TYR A 779 -10.10 -3.53 21.33
C TYR A 779 -10.06 -4.05 19.89
N ALA A 780 -10.32 -3.15 18.93
CA ALA A 780 -10.18 -3.40 17.50
C ALA A 780 -10.98 -4.61 16.97
N ALA A 781 -12.14 -4.90 17.57
CA ALA A 781 -13.01 -6.00 17.15
C ALA A 781 -13.62 -5.68 15.77
N ARG A 782 -13.43 -6.57 14.79
CA ARG A 782 -13.90 -6.36 13.41
C ARG A 782 -15.42 -6.51 13.33
N ARG A 783 -16.13 -5.45 12.90
CA ARG A 783 -17.61 -5.41 12.83
C ARG A 783 -18.19 -6.61 12.07
N GLU A 784 -17.58 -6.95 10.93
CA GLU A 784 -17.99 -8.04 10.03
C GLU A 784 -17.79 -9.46 10.60
N GLU A 785 -16.98 -9.61 11.66
CA GLU A 785 -16.74 -10.89 12.35
C GLU A 785 -17.60 -11.06 13.61
N LEU A 786 -18.35 -10.02 14.03
CA LEU A 786 -19.24 -10.08 15.20
C LEU A 786 -20.50 -10.92 14.91
N ARG A 787 -20.93 -11.71 15.88
CA ARG A 787 -22.08 -12.63 15.80
C ARG A 787 -22.94 -12.51 17.06
N ASP A 788 -24.08 -13.21 17.06
CA ASP A 788 -24.92 -13.43 18.25
C ASP A 788 -25.28 -12.12 18.98
N GLU A 789 -25.18 -12.05 20.31
CA GLU A 789 -25.48 -10.84 21.07
C GLU A 789 -24.58 -9.63 20.71
N TRP A 790 -23.37 -9.84 20.16
CA TRP A 790 -22.47 -8.76 19.74
C TRP A 790 -22.89 -8.09 18.44
N ALA A 791 -23.48 -8.84 17.51
CA ALA A 791 -24.13 -8.27 16.34
C ALA A 791 -25.43 -7.53 16.72
N GLN A 792 -26.21 -8.10 17.64
CA GLN A 792 -27.46 -7.50 18.12
C GLN A 792 -27.23 -6.20 18.92
N LEU A 793 -26.11 -6.09 19.64
CA LEU A 793 -25.66 -4.86 20.31
C LEU A 793 -25.52 -3.69 19.33
N LEU A 794 -24.80 -3.89 18.22
CA LEU A 794 -24.64 -2.83 17.20
C LEU A 794 -25.99 -2.51 16.55
N ALA A 795 -26.83 -3.52 16.27
CA ALA A 795 -28.17 -3.32 15.74
C ALA A 795 -29.13 -2.56 16.69
N GLN A 796 -28.78 -2.33 17.97
CA GLN A 796 -29.59 -1.46 18.83
C GLN A 796 -29.43 0.02 18.49
N TRP A 797 -28.29 0.40 17.91
CA TRP A 797 -28.01 1.73 17.36
C TRP A 797 -27.40 1.57 15.97
N PRO A 798 -28.24 1.30 14.95
CA PRO A 798 -27.77 1.41 13.57
C PRO A 798 -27.13 2.78 13.39
N ASP A 799 -25.96 2.84 12.75
CA ASP A 799 -25.32 4.13 12.47
C ASP A 799 -26.31 5.01 11.66
N GLU A 800 -26.36 6.32 11.89
CA GLU A 800 -27.45 7.16 11.37
C GLU A 800 -27.55 7.20 9.83
N ALA A 801 -26.48 6.81 9.14
CA ALA A 801 -26.44 6.56 7.70
C ALA A 801 -27.33 5.37 7.27
N GLN A 802 -27.50 4.35 8.13
CA GLN A 802 -28.26 3.14 7.86
C GLN A 802 -29.76 3.30 8.18
N VAL A 803 -30.12 4.03 9.25
CA VAL A 803 -31.54 4.33 9.56
C VAL A 803 -32.19 5.06 8.38
N ARG A 804 -31.50 6.00 7.74
CA ARG A 804 -32.00 6.72 6.55
C ARG A 804 -32.13 5.86 5.29
N ALA A 805 -31.63 4.62 5.29
CA ALA A 805 -31.77 3.67 4.19
C ALA A 805 -32.91 2.66 4.42
N GLU A 806 -33.24 2.36 5.69
CA GLU A 806 -34.26 1.38 6.07
C GLU A 806 -35.61 2.03 6.47
N ASP A 807 -35.60 3.19 7.13
CA ASP A 807 -36.80 4.01 7.31
C ASP A 807 -37.15 4.71 5.99
N GLY A 808 -38.07 4.10 5.24
CA GLY A 808 -38.68 4.64 4.02
C GLY A 808 -39.58 5.87 4.25
N LEU A 809 -39.17 6.81 5.10
CA LEU A 809 -39.83 8.09 5.34
C LEU A 809 -39.67 9.01 4.12
N SER A 810 -40.50 8.74 3.11
CA SER A 810 -40.68 9.60 1.96
C SER A 810 -41.01 11.03 2.40
N ALA A 811 -40.25 12.00 1.89
CA ALA A 811 -40.72 13.39 1.83
C ALA A 811 -42.12 13.41 1.19
N PRO A 812 -43.07 14.20 1.71
CA PRO A 812 -44.49 13.93 1.56
C PRO A 812 -44.96 13.92 0.11
N ARG A 813 -45.33 12.74 -0.39
CA ARG A 813 -45.99 12.58 -1.68
C ARG A 813 -47.46 12.99 -1.57
N THR A 814 -47.77 14.20 -2.03
CA THR A 814 -49.12 14.61 -2.43
C THR A 814 -49.71 13.54 -3.37
N PRO A 815 -50.96 13.09 -3.18
CA PRO A 815 -51.35 11.73 -3.56
C PRO A 815 -51.46 11.49 -5.07
N ALA A 816 -50.85 10.40 -5.53
CA ALA A 816 -51.09 9.85 -6.86
C ALA A 816 -52.38 8.99 -6.84
N PHE A 817 -53.40 9.42 -7.57
CA PHE A 817 -54.63 8.65 -7.77
C PHE A 817 -54.34 7.36 -8.56
N GLN A 818 -54.76 6.20 -8.04
CA GLN A 818 -54.84 4.95 -8.81
C GLN A 818 -56.31 4.64 -9.16
N PRO A 819 -56.67 4.56 -10.45
CA PRO A 819 -57.89 3.88 -10.89
C PRO A 819 -57.62 2.36 -11.05
N GLN A 820 -58.66 1.55 -10.83
CA GLN A 820 -58.60 0.09 -10.96
C GLN A 820 -58.81 -0.39 -12.41
N ALA A 821 -58.56 -1.69 -12.67
CA ALA A 821 -58.82 -2.35 -13.95
C ALA A 821 -60.34 -2.30 -14.31
N HIS A 822 -60.77 -2.34 -15.58
CA HIS A 822 -60.61 -3.47 -16.53
C HIS A 822 -60.81 -3.03 -18.02
N PRO A 823 -60.66 -3.91 -19.04
CA PRO A 823 -60.27 -3.49 -20.40
C PRO A 823 -61.40 -3.41 -21.45
N ARG A 824 -61.22 -2.56 -22.49
CA ARG A 824 -61.36 -2.90 -23.94
C ARG A 824 -61.25 -1.69 -24.92
N SER A 825 -60.29 -1.79 -25.86
CA SER A 825 -60.38 -1.50 -27.32
C SER A 825 -60.97 -0.19 -27.95
N ILE A 826 -60.20 0.38 -28.89
CA ILE A 826 -60.59 0.97 -30.22
C ILE A 826 -61.03 2.47 -30.33
N HIS A 827 -60.30 3.23 -31.19
CA HIS A 827 -60.63 4.47 -31.97
C HIS A 827 -61.22 5.72 -31.24
N GLU A 828 -61.18 6.98 -31.75
CA GLU A 828 -60.46 7.68 -32.84
C GLU A 828 -60.36 9.22 -32.54
N ARG A 829 -59.52 9.95 -33.30
CA ARG A 829 -59.48 11.42 -33.65
C ARG A 829 -60.15 12.49 -32.74
N GLY A 830 -59.51 13.65 -32.57
CA GLY A 830 -60.23 14.90 -32.23
C GLY A 830 -59.39 16.17 -31.91
N GLU A 831 -59.51 17.18 -32.77
CA GLU A 831 -59.15 18.60 -32.60
C GLU A 831 -60.05 19.35 -31.56
N ALA A 832 -59.84 20.59 -31.09
CA ALA A 832 -58.67 21.49 -30.95
C ALA A 832 -59.08 22.80 -30.18
N VAL A 833 -58.10 23.67 -29.88
CA VAL A 833 -58.24 25.13 -29.55
C VAL A 833 -59.01 25.57 -28.28
N GLY A 834 -58.40 26.49 -27.50
CA GLY A 834 -59.08 27.30 -26.46
C GLY A 834 -58.10 28.28 -25.77
N ASN A 835 -58.47 29.55 -25.55
CA ASN A 835 -57.51 30.63 -25.27
C ASN A 835 -57.96 31.60 -24.14
N GLY A 836 -57.00 32.11 -23.35
CA GLY A 836 -57.11 33.33 -22.51
C GLY A 836 -57.22 33.16 -20.98
N ARG A 837 -57.04 34.22 -20.15
CA ARG A 837 -56.32 35.52 -20.31
C ARG A 837 -56.33 36.29 -18.96
N ASN A 838 -55.20 36.92 -18.59
CA ASN A 838 -55.04 38.17 -17.79
C ASN A 838 -55.66 38.36 -16.36
N SER A 839 -54.78 38.49 -15.34
CA SER A 839 -54.41 39.74 -14.61
C SER A 839 -55.45 40.64 -13.85
N PRO A 840 -55.05 41.61 -12.99
CA PRO A 840 -53.99 41.71 -11.96
C PRO A 840 -54.42 42.53 -10.67
N ALA A 841 -53.44 43.14 -9.95
CA ALA A 841 -53.51 44.42 -9.17
C ALA A 841 -53.44 44.38 -7.59
N PRO A 842 -53.15 45.50 -6.84
CA PRO A 842 -52.07 45.54 -5.81
C PRO A 842 -52.35 46.37 -4.50
N SER A 843 -51.34 46.64 -3.63
CA SER A 843 -51.14 47.94 -2.88
C SER A 843 -50.00 48.01 -1.83
N ASN A 844 -49.30 49.18 -1.76
CA ASN A 844 -48.89 50.07 -0.62
C ASN A 844 -48.23 49.55 0.70
N ALA A 845 -47.49 50.34 1.54
CA ALA A 845 -46.69 51.60 1.43
C ALA A 845 -45.98 51.98 2.80
N ALA A 846 -45.16 53.07 2.84
CA ALA A 846 -44.56 53.80 4.02
C ALA A 846 -43.41 53.11 4.81
N SER A 847 -42.27 53.71 5.21
CA SER A 847 -41.88 54.95 5.98
C SER A 847 -41.88 54.75 7.52
N GLY A 848 -40.95 55.28 8.36
CA GLY A 848 -39.73 56.09 8.13
C GLY A 848 -38.95 56.46 9.43
N THR A 849 -37.72 56.98 9.25
CA THR A 849 -36.63 57.44 10.17
C THR A 849 -36.98 58.10 11.53
N LEU A 850 -36.18 57.88 12.60
CA LEU A 850 -35.48 58.93 13.41
C LEU A 850 -34.53 58.38 14.51
N LEU A 851 -33.95 59.26 15.34
CA LEU A 851 -32.50 59.28 15.61
C LEU A 851 -32.08 60.21 16.81
N TRP A 852 -31.30 59.70 17.79
CA TRP A 852 -30.43 60.43 18.78
C TRP A 852 -29.28 59.45 19.18
N GLN A 853 -27.96 59.76 19.30
CA GLN A 853 -27.17 60.81 20.00
C GLN A 853 -27.25 60.73 21.54
N GLN A 854 -26.18 60.89 22.35
CA GLN A 854 -24.72 61.19 22.20
C GLN A 854 -23.98 60.54 23.43
N ALA A 855 -22.66 60.52 23.71
CA ALA A 855 -21.39 61.09 23.19
C ALA A 855 -20.20 60.12 23.52
N GLU A 856 -18.98 60.18 22.93
CA GLU A 856 -17.75 60.94 23.30
C GLU A 856 -17.22 60.74 24.75
N TYR A 857 -15.92 60.68 25.09
CA TYR A 857 -14.74 61.41 24.56
C TYR A 857 -13.36 60.82 25.05
N VAL A 858 -12.23 61.25 24.45
CA VAL A 858 -10.82 61.29 24.97
C VAL A 858 -9.89 60.04 24.94
N ARG A 859 -9.00 60.05 23.91
CA ARG A 859 -7.54 59.71 23.85
C ARG A 859 -6.97 58.27 24.00
N PRO A 860 -5.87 57.98 23.26
CA PRO A 860 -4.89 56.92 23.54
C PRO A 860 -3.66 57.41 24.34
N TRP A 861 -2.87 56.48 24.89
CA TRP A 861 -1.44 56.54 25.31
C TRP A 861 -1.02 55.08 25.67
N SER A 862 0.15 54.47 25.46
CA SER A 862 1.54 54.80 25.09
C SER A 862 2.60 54.79 26.22
N ARG A 863 3.43 53.74 26.22
CA ARG A 863 4.83 53.60 26.71
C ARG A 863 5.22 53.87 28.19
N SER A 864 5.97 52.91 28.73
CA SER A 864 7.42 53.06 29.04
C SER A 864 8.16 51.83 28.45
N THR A 865 9.46 51.73 28.12
CA THR A 865 10.64 52.63 27.99
C THR A 865 11.47 53.06 29.22
N SER A 866 12.47 52.22 29.55
CA SER A 866 13.88 52.62 29.79
C SER A 866 14.72 52.05 28.63
N GLN A 867 15.41 52.83 27.79
CA GLN A 867 16.67 53.59 28.01
C GLN A 867 17.86 52.65 28.32
N THR A 868 18.97 52.68 27.58
CA THR A 868 19.87 53.85 27.35
C THR A 868 20.17 54.22 25.87
N THR A 869 21.24 54.99 25.60
CA THR A 869 21.38 55.98 24.50
C THR A 869 22.59 55.78 23.54
N PRO A 870 22.65 56.48 22.38
CA PRO A 870 23.68 56.32 21.34
C PRO A 870 24.63 57.53 21.09
N GLU A 871 25.72 57.29 20.35
CA GLU A 871 26.58 58.24 19.60
C GLU A 871 26.79 57.67 18.17
N GLN A 872 26.65 58.40 17.05
CA GLN A 872 27.55 59.40 16.41
C GLN A 872 28.90 58.82 15.90
N ALA A 873 29.39 59.08 14.66
CA ALA A 873 28.84 59.81 13.50
C ALA A 873 29.61 59.52 12.17
N ALA A 874 29.07 60.00 11.02
CA ALA A 874 29.77 60.42 9.77
C ALA A 874 30.53 59.35 8.89
N SER A 875 30.88 59.57 7.60
CA SER A 875 30.28 60.33 6.46
C SER A 875 31.11 60.11 5.14
N HIS A 876 30.52 60.40 3.95
CA HIS A 876 31.18 60.53 2.61
C HIS A 876 31.70 59.22 1.94
N SER A 877 31.40 58.92 0.66
CA SER A 877 31.92 59.45 -0.65
C SER A 877 33.36 58.96 -0.96
N THR A 878 33.74 58.49 -2.16
CA THR A 878 33.33 58.89 -3.54
C THR A 878 33.65 57.79 -4.60
N LEU A 879 33.09 57.91 -5.81
CA LEU A 879 33.53 57.29 -7.09
C LEU A 879 34.95 57.78 -7.52
N PRO A 880 35.67 57.23 -8.55
CA PRO A 880 35.15 56.74 -9.84
C PRO A 880 35.84 55.53 -10.52
N SER A 881 35.46 55.32 -11.79
CA SER A 881 35.82 54.24 -12.73
C SER A 881 36.96 54.56 -13.71
N SER A 882 37.62 53.52 -14.25
CA SER A 882 38.14 53.46 -15.64
C SER A 882 38.43 52.00 -16.06
N LEU A 883 37.99 51.54 -17.25
CA LEU A 883 38.75 51.36 -18.53
C LEU A 883 39.91 50.32 -18.44
N GLU A 884 40.16 49.41 -19.40
CA GLU A 884 39.49 49.12 -20.69
C GLU A 884 39.83 47.73 -21.27
N ARG A 885 38.99 47.26 -22.22
CA ARG A 885 39.26 46.46 -23.44
C ARG A 885 40.18 45.22 -23.49
N GLU A 886 39.63 44.22 -24.20
CA GLU A 886 40.26 43.37 -25.24
C GLU A 886 41.42 42.41 -24.84
N GLY A 887 41.52 41.21 -25.42
CA GLY A 887 40.62 40.52 -26.34
C GLY A 887 41.32 39.47 -27.22
N VAL A 888 40.59 38.45 -27.67
CA VAL A 888 40.95 37.46 -28.72
C VAL A 888 42.14 36.53 -28.35
N ALA A 889 41.95 35.22 -28.16
CA ALA A 889 41.93 34.15 -29.18
C ALA A 889 43.22 34.06 -30.07
N SER A 890 43.71 32.89 -30.51
CA SER A 890 43.22 31.49 -30.36
C SER A 890 44.29 30.49 -30.85
N ARG A 891 44.10 29.20 -30.54
CA ARG A 891 44.55 28.01 -31.31
C ARG A 891 46.09 27.78 -31.40
N SER A 892 46.56 26.67 -30.82
CA SER A 892 46.92 25.40 -31.49
C SER A 892 48.35 25.37 -32.04
N GLY A 893 49.12 24.30 -31.90
CA GLY A 893 48.85 22.99 -31.29
C GLY A 893 49.94 21.99 -31.70
N ASP A 894 49.97 20.81 -31.08
CA ASP A 894 50.82 19.65 -31.43
C ASP A 894 52.35 19.87 -31.28
N SER A 895 53.19 18.87 -31.00
CA SER A 895 52.97 17.46 -30.61
C SER A 895 54.19 16.90 -29.83
N ASP A 896 53.98 15.74 -29.18
CA ASP A 896 54.90 14.63 -28.87
C ASP A 896 56.35 14.87 -28.37
N GLY A 897 56.76 14.10 -27.34
CA GLY A 897 58.19 13.95 -27.00
C GLY A 897 58.52 13.55 -25.56
N SER A 898 58.03 12.42 -25.06
CA SER A 898 58.52 11.81 -23.81
C SER A 898 59.33 10.54 -24.08
N PHE A 899 60.38 10.27 -23.28
CA PHE A 899 60.77 8.94 -22.76
C PHE A 899 62.09 8.96 -21.94
N HIS A 900 62.20 8.04 -20.95
CA HIS A 900 63.38 7.69 -20.09
C HIS A 900 63.94 8.81 -19.17
N GLU A 901 64.50 8.56 -17.97
CA GLU A 901 64.58 7.39 -17.07
C GLU A 901 64.77 7.89 -15.60
N GLN A 902 64.23 7.23 -14.55
CA GLN A 902 64.90 6.29 -13.61
C GLN A 902 66.25 6.76 -13.00
N ALA A 903 66.58 6.55 -11.71
CA ALA A 903 65.83 6.09 -10.52
C ALA A 903 66.68 6.35 -9.22
N GLU A 904 66.15 5.96 -8.04
CA GLU A 904 66.92 5.51 -6.83
C GLU A 904 67.79 6.55 -6.05
N GLU A 905 68.01 6.48 -4.71
CA GLU A 905 67.41 5.70 -3.59
C GLU A 905 67.78 6.33 -2.21
N LEU A 906 67.33 5.70 -1.10
CA LEU A 906 67.83 5.69 0.30
C LEU A 906 67.36 6.73 1.35
N SER A 907 66.97 6.18 2.51
CA SER A 907 66.63 6.82 3.80
C SER A 907 67.67 6.48 4.89
N PRO A 908 67.55 7.02 6.13
CA PRO A 908 67.33 6.13 7.28
C PRO A 908 66.42 6.68 8.43
N HIS A 909 66.08 5.80 9.38
CA HIS A 909 65.20 6.04 10.55
C HIS A 909 65.86 6.75 11.75
N ILE A 910 65.07 7.14 12.78
CA ILE A 910 65.06 6.52 14.15
C ILE A 910 63.98 7.12 15.10
N LYS A 911 63.33 6.24 15.89
CA LYS A 911 62.58 6.32 17.20
C LYS A 911 62.20 7.68 17.86
N GLY A 912 61.15 7.77 18.68
CA GLY A 912 60.17 6.77 19.14
C GLY A 912 59.45 7.13 20.47
N ASP A 913 58.48 6.30 20.85
CA ASP A 913 57.86 6.04 22.17
C ASP A 913 57.39 7.19 23.11
N ALA A 914 56.06 7.30 23.28
CA ALA A 914 55.35 7.37 24.58
C ALA A 914 53.83 7.13 24.39
#